data_AF-I2FNF8-F1
#
_entry.id   AF-I2FNF8-F1
#
_cell.length_a   1.000
_cell.length_b   1.000
_cell.length_c   1.000
_cell.angle_alpha   90.00
_cell.angle_beta   90.00
_cell.angle_gamma   90.00
#
_symmetry.space_group_name_H-M   'P 1'
#
loop_
_entity.id
_entity.type
_entity.pdbx_description
1 polymer ?
#
loop_
_entity_poly.entity_id
_entity_poly.type
_entity_poly.pdbx_seq_one_letter_code
_entity_poly.pdbx_strand_id
1 'polypeptide(L)'
;MRSSSLALLATLASPLLLASTATADVNLSPAPNVAQAGSSVSNTINPSYAGFGIEPTDILVYTGTTSRNQLTFNLLSNLANYTSAPPHIRVGGNAGDTMIYDQSLSGYELQQNRNPIGAGNARPSDYLIFGPDFFRAFNHLPAGTPITYGLNLAYQGPDAFQRITDQANAAFEYVGTNSTGARIVSLEIGNEPDLYIHLGYRSQDWTPTDFGNEWASRAQAVYNSTLKSRGFSSNFFEVAATATTATKNGQPFRIANLVGNAAGVAIDNGIYVAGWNQHDYYYYLNVSNYQLTLSTLLDLSTTASQFREWAAQVDQAILTGKPYFLREMGSVGPNGIQGISETFANALWTLNFFFYAASIKVDSVQMHMTQYSLAAPWQCNYLNGTAPHVRPTYYAWAAWAQIIGPTCDSKIASISLSNQPASYSNRLAAYGVYRADSLTSIVMLNTQPYYAYSGKPSYQIFLLSLPFLAGQTVYLSTLYAEAVDSKANVTWNGISYESSANGRPSTVNATQWTMIVGVDGSLSVPVRDSQVVVVSTAQLGREQVNLAKCQLLKSTGTIAGTATGIRSNSASSAPPTFKATTGFKSDKRLSRNVIIAIAAGGGAFLLLILALIIWCCVRSCKRSNARNARKTAILKAPRYDHRPLLGKHVVHEAFHSYPAYHNSPAMPASDSPMTLVHAKHFHHSQPYHSVQPVFESTAAVDQHYRSNSHASPAHSLAPSNQFLHKTYQNRPTTSNAHPHAY
;
A
#
# COMPACT_ATOMS: atom_id res chain seq x y z
N MET A 1 -39.05 -12.36 39.78
CA MET A 1 -39.73 -11.17 39.21
C MET A 1 -38.98 -10.82 37.93
N ARG A 2 -39.56 -10.99 36.74
CA ARG A 2 -40.42 -10.05 35.99
C ARG A 2 -39.69 -8.76 35.56
N SER A 3 -39.42 -8.65 34.25
CA SER A 3 -39.10 -7.43 33.45
C SER A 3 -37.83 -6.64 33.86
N SER A 4 -37.11 -5.98 32.95
CA SER A 4 -37.55 -5.45 31.65
C SER A 4 -36.54 -5.70 30.51
N SER A 5 -37.06 -6.14 29.36
CA SER A 5 -36.40 -6.00 28.05
C SER A 5 -37.23 -5.04 27.22
N LEU A 6 -36.68 -3.89 26.81
CA LEU A 6 -37.23 -3.00 25.77
C LEU A 6 -36.24 -1.86 25.48
N ALA A 7 -35.56 -1.93 24.33
CA ALA A 7 -34.68 -0.87 23.83
C ALA A 7 -34.55 -0.98 22.30
N LEU A 8 -35.67 -0.82 21.58
CA LEU A 8 -35.72 -0.88 20.12
C LEU A 8 -36.85 0.04 19.59
N LEU A 9 -36.66 0.59 18.38
CA LEU A 9 -37.66 1.28 17.54
C LEU A 9 -38.22 2.64 18.03
N ALA A 10 -37.38 3.68 18.01
CA ALA A 10 -37.75 5.11 17.82
C ALA A 10 -36.47 5.93 17.57
N THR A 11 -36.35 6.89 16.64
CA THR A 11 -37.21 7.34 15.51
C THR A 11 -36.32 7.96 14.43
N LEU A 12 -36.41 7.49 13.17
CA LEU A 12 -35.76 8.13 12.00
C LEU A 12 -36.82 8.80 11.11
N ALA A 13 -37.39 9.91 11.59
CA ALA A 13 -38.39 10.69 10.86
C ALA A 13 -38.41 12.16 11.32
N SER A 14 -37.40 12.94 10.90
CA SER A 14 -37.35 14.42 11.02
C SER A 14 -36.32 15.03 10.06
N PRO A 15 -36.67 15.30 8.79
CA PRO A 15 -35.82 16.03 7.87
C PRO A 15 -36.02 17.56 7.97
N LEU A 16 -34.98 18.31 7.57
CA LEU A 16 -35.06 19.69 7.05
C LEU A 16 -35.78 20.76 7.90
N LEU A 17 -35.03 21.50 8.73
CA LEU A 17 -35.07 22.97 8.76
C LEU A 17 -33.87 23.61 9.49
N LEU A 18 -32.66 23.15 9.15
CA LEU A 18 -31.45 23.96 9.29
C LEU A 18 -30.87 24.15 7.89
N ALA A 19 -30.48 25.38 7.56
CA ALA A 19 -29.85 25.68 6.28
C ALA A 19 -28.41 25.16 6.29
N SER A 20 -28.23 23.88 5.95
CA SER A 20 -26.94 23.38 5.51
C SER A 20 -26.49 24.21 4.31
N THR A 21 -25.38 24.93 4.44
CA THR A 21 -24.66 25.46 3.27
C THR A 21 -24.39 24.30 2.34
N ALA A 22 -25.05 24.28 1.17
CA ALA A 22 -24.93 23.16 0.24
C ALA A 22 -23.48 23.05 -0.25
N THR A 23 -22.74 22.12 0.33
CA THR A 23 -21.44 21.66 -0.16
C THR A 23 -21.66 21.15 -1.57
N ALA A 24 -20.94 21.68 -2.55
CA ALA A 24 -21.10 21.28 -3.95
C ALA A 24 -20.94 19.75 -4.11
N ASP A 25 -21.79 19.17 -4.96
CA ASP A 25 -21.72 17.75 -5.29
C ASP A 25 -20.41 17.44 -6.01
N VAL A 26 -19.79 16.31 -5.64
CA VAL A 26 -18.50 15.88 -6.20
C VAL A 26 -18.75 15.01 -7.41
N ASN A 27 -18.48 15.56 -8.59
CA ASN A 27 -18.81 14.93 -9.85
C ASN A 27 -17.70 13.98 -10.28
N LEU A 28 -18.07 12.73 -10.61
CA LEU A 28 -17.19 11.72 -11.16
C LEU A 28 -17.86 10.92 -12.29
N SER A 29 -17.08 10.62 -13.33
CA SER A 29 -17.49 9.82 -14.48
C SER A 29 -16.55 8.62 -14.61
N PRO A 30 -16.85 7.48 -13.97
CA PRO A 30 -16.05 6.28 -14.09
C PRO A 30 -16.05 5.76 -15.53
N ALA A 31 -14.91 5.29 -16.03
CA ALA A 31 -14.88 4.62 -17.32
C ALA A 31 -15.65 3.27 -17.21
N PRO A 32 -16.43 2.88 -18.23
CA PRO A 32 -17.16 1.61 -18.22
C PRO A 32 -16.26 0.39 -18.41
N ASN A 33 -15.04 0.57 -18.92
CA ASN A 33 -14.08 -0.50 -19.18
C ASN A 33 -12.62 -0.02 -19.11
N VAL A 34 -11.71 -0.99 -18.98
CA VAL A 34 -10.25 -0.81 -18.87
C VAL A 34 -9.65 -0.03 -20.05
N ALA A 35 -10.13 -0.26 -21.27
CA ALA A 35 -9.60 0.44 -22.45
C ALA A 35 -9.91 1.95 -22.45
N GLN A 36 -11.05 2.34 -21.86
CA GLN A 36 -11.43 3.75 -21.67
C GLN A 36 -10.86 4.37 -20.39
N ALA A 37 -10.51 3.56 -19.39
CA ALA A 37 -9.77 4.01 -18.20
C ALA A 37 -8.31 4.38 -18.51
N GLY A 38 -7.71 3.78 -19.55
CA GLY A 38 -6.44 4.21 -20.12
C GLY A 38 -5.19 3.77 -19.36
N SER A 39 -4.15 4.60 -19.36
CA SER A 39 -2.81 4.22 -18.88
C SER A 39 -2.66 4.19 -17.35
N SER A 40 -3.63 4.68 -16.58
CA SER A 40 -3.70 4.67 -15.11
C SER A 40 -4.31 3.39 -14.52
N VAL A 41 -4.63 2.40 -15.36
CA VAL A 41 -5.08 1.08 -14.90
C VAL A 41 -3.90 0.28 -14.34
N SER A 42 -4.12 -0.40 -13.22
CA SER A 42 -3.18 -1.31 -12.57
C SER A 42 -2.84 -2.54 -13.44
N ASN A 43 -1.80 -3.27 -13.05
CA ASN A 43 -1.67 -4.67 -13.43
C ASN A 43 -2.85 -5.48 -12.84
N THR A 44 -3.08 -6.71 -13.31
CA THR A 44 -4.10 -7.59 -12.73
C THR A 44 -3.79 -7.86 -11.25
N ILE A 45 -4.73 -7.51 -10.37
CA ILE A 45 -4.53 -7.58 -8.93
C ILE A 45 -4.39 -9.02 -8.48
N ASN A 46 -3.28 -9.30 -7.82
CA ASN A 46 -2.98 -10.59 -7.21
C ASN A 46 -3.93 -10.85 -6.02
N PRO A 47 -4.59 -12.03 -5.92
CA PRO A 47 -5.36 -12.43 -4.74
C PRO A 47 -4.68 -12.23 -3.38
N SER A 48 -3.34 -12.28 -3.36
CA SER A 48 -2.50 -12.13 -2.16
C SER A 48 -1.92 -10.71 -1.98
N TYR A 49 -2.32 -9.73 -2.80
CA TYR A 49 -1.75 -8.37 -2.92
C TYR A 49 -1.53 -7.66 -1.58
N ALA A 50 -2.59 -7.53 -0.79
CA ALA A 50 -2.57 -6.87 0.51
C ALA A 50 -2.14 -7.89 1.57
N GLY A 51 -0.84 -7.90 1.87
CA GLY A 51 -0.21 -8.86 2.76
C GLY A 51 0.47 -8.21 3.95
N PHE A 52 1.45 -8.92 4.52
CA PHE A 52 2.13 -8.55 5.76
C PHE A 52 3.65 -8.74 5.65
N GLY A 53 4.42 -7.81 6.20
CA GLY A 53 5.85 -7.97 6.48
C GLY A 53 6.03 -8.27 7.96
N ILE A 54 6.85 -9.25 8.31
CA ILE A 54 7.01 -9.70 9.71
C ILE A 54 8.48 -10.01 9.98
N GLU A 55 9.05 -9.41 11.03
CA GLU A 55 10.39 -9.73 11.51
C GLU A 55 10.48 -11.20 11.94
N PRO A 56 11.58 -11.92 11.61
CA PRO A 56 11.85 -13.25 12.13
C PRO A 56 11.77 -13.40 13.66
N THR A 57 12.03 -12.35 14.44
CA THR A 57 11.86 -12.34 15.90
C THR A 57 10.40 -12.43 16.36
N ASP A 58 9.44 -12.14 15.47
CA ASP A 58 8.03 -11.94 15.82
C ASP A 58 7.10 -12.94 15.11
N ILE A 59 7.53 -13.56 14.01
CA ILE A 59 6.71 -14.52 13.24
C ILE A 59 6.09 -15.63 14.09
N LEU A 60 6.79 -16.09 15.13
CA LEU A 60 6.33 -17.16 16.02
C LEU A 60 5.11 -16.77 16.86
N VAL A 61 4.90 -15.49 17.17
CA VAL A 61 3.67 -15.05 17.84
C VAL A 61 2.46 -15.12 16.89
N TYR A 62 2.70 -14.87 15.60
CA TYR A 62 1.68 -14.91 14.56
C TYR A 62 1.34 -16.34 14.13
N THR A 63 2.32 -17.25 14.02
CA THR A 63 2.09 -18.65 13.66
C THR A 63 1.67 -19.52 14.84
N GLY A 64 2.23 -19.27 16.03
CA GLY A 64 2.37 -20.27 17.08
C GLY A 64 3.50 -21.27 16.79
N THR A 65 3.83 -22.13 17.76
CA THR A 65 4.98 -23.04 17.74
C THR A 65 4.56 -24.52 17.77
N THR A 66 4.36 -25.11 18.95
CA THR A 66 3.81 -26.48 19.10
C THR A 66 2.31 -26.55 18.84
N SER A 67 1.61 -25.42 18.94
CA SER A 67 0.22 -25.26 18.53
C SER A 67 0.02 -23.95 17.78
N ARG A 68 -0.92 -23.96 16.83
CA ARG A 68 -1.22 -22.85 15.94
C ARG A 68 -1.90 -21.69 16.67
N ASN A 69 -1.50 -20.46 16.35
CA ASN A 69 -2.29 -19.28 16.72
C ASN A 69 -3.61 -19.26 15.93
N GLN A 70 -4.69 -19.64 16.60
CA GLN A 70 -6.00 -19.80 15.95
C GLN A 70 -6.66 -18.46 15.58
N LEU A 71 -6.29 -17.35 16.22
CA LEU A 71 -6.74 -16.00 15.85
C LEU A 71 -6.15 -15.60 14.50
N THR A 72 -4.82 -15.64 14.36
CA THR A 72 -4.13 -15.37 13.08
C THR A 72 -4.64 -16.29 11.98
N PHE A 73 -4.77 -17.60 12.24
CA PHE A 73 -5.24 -18.54 11.22
C PHE A 73 -6.66 -18.22 10.73
N ASN A 74 -7.60 -17.91 11.63
CA ASN A 74 -8.96 -17.52 11.23
C ASN A 74 -8.94 -16.23 10.41
N LEU A 75 -8.22 -15.20 10.86
CA LEU A 75 -8.15 -13.90 10.19
C LEU A 75 -7.55 -14.01 8.78
N LEU A 76 -6.44 -14.74 8.62
CA LEU A 76 -5.87 -15.00 7.30
C LEU A 76 -6.77 -15.89 6.42
N SER A 77 -7.50 -16.85 7.02
CA SER A 77 -8.44 -17.71 6.29
C SER A 77 -9.67 -16.96 5.79
N ASN A 78 -10.18 -15.98 6.54
CA ASN A 78 -11.28 -15.12 6.09
C ASN A 78 -10.89 -14.39 4.80
N LEU A 79 -9.70 -13.76 4.79
CA LEU A 79 -9.17 -13.05 3.63
C LEU A 79 -8.96 -13.99 2.44
N ALA A 80 -8.43 -15.19 2.69
CA ALA A 80 -8.29 -16.24 1.68
C ALA A 80 -9.63 -16.68 1.06
N ASN A 81 -10.70 -16.73 1.85
CA ASN A 81 -12.05 -17.05 1.35
C ASN A 81 -12.62 -15.94 0.45
N TYR A 82 -12.24 -14.67 0.65
CA TYR A 82 -12.72 -13.56 -0.17
C TYR A 82 -11.94 -13.40 -1.50
N THR A 83 -10.63 -13.69 -1.55
CA THR A 83 -9.81 -13.54 -2.77
C THR A 83 -9.42 -14.85 -3.46
N SER A 84 -9.70 -16.00 -2.86
CA SER A 84 -9.23 -17.36 -3.23
C SER A 84 -7.75 -17.69 -3.01
N ALA A 85 -6.98 -16.82 -2.35
CA ALA A 85 -5.64 -17.16 -1.84
C ALA A 85 -5.30 -16.38 -0.56
N PRO A 86 -4.55 -16.94 0.40
CA PRO A 86 -4.18 -16.20 1.59
C PRO A 86 -3.29 -14.99 1.27
N PRO A 87 -3.28 -13.95 2.13
CA PRO A 87 -2.36 -12.82 2.01
C PRO A 87 -0.89 -13.24 1.92
N HIS A 88 -0.09 -12.55 1.11
CA HIS A 88 1.37 -12.80 1.01
C HIS A 88 2.06 -12.37 2.31
N ILE A 89 2.88 -13.23 2.90
CA ILE A 89 3.69 -12.89 4.07
C ILE A 89 5.17 -12.80 3.65
N ARG A 90 5.81 -11.66 3.91
CA ARG A 90 7.26 -11.53 3.84
C ARG A 90 7.84 -11.73 5.23
N VAL A 91 8.78 -12.66 5.37
CA VAL A 91 9.53 -12.88 6.61
C VAL A 91 10.97 -12.44 6.40
N GLY A 92 11.31 -11.32 7.02
CA GLY A 92 12.55 -10.56 6.82
C GLY A 92 12.49 -9.25 7.60
N GLY A 93 13.52 -8.42 7.49
CA GLY A 93 13.72 -7.26 8.34
C GLY A 93 15.13 -7.24 8.93
N ASN A 94 15.35 -6.41 9.94
CA ASN A 94 16.64 -6.25 10.60
C ASN A 94 17.06 -7.50 11.41
N ALA A 95 16.12 -8.37 11.80
CA ALA A 95 16.46 -9.68 12.36
C ALA A 95 16.98 -10.66 11.27
N GLY A 96 16.55 -10.52 10.01
CA GLY A 96 16.97 -11.39 8.90
C GLY A 96 18.47 -11.31 8.58
N ASP A 97 19.06 -10.11 8.70
CA ASP A 97 20.50 -9.86 8.55
C ASP A 97 21.31 -10.01 9.86
N THR A 98 20.66 -10.43 10.95
CA THR A 98 21.34 -10.72 12.23
C THR A 98 21.13 -12.14 12.74
N MET A 99 20.54 -13.03 11.92
CA MET A 99 20.31 -14.44 12.23
C MET A 99 21.08 -15.40 11.30
N ILE A 100 21.62 -16.48 11.86
CA ILE A 100 22.35 -17.54 11.13
C ILE A 100 21.72 -18.90 11.40
N TYR A 101 21.53 -19.69 10.35
CA TYR A 101 20.97 -21.03 10.46
C TYR A 101 21.97 -22.03 11.03
N ASP A 102 21.50 -22.91 11.92
CA ASP A 102 22.27 -24.05 12.40
C ASP A 102 21.39 -25.31 12.56
N GLN A 103 21.69 -26.33 11.76
CA GLN A 103 20.96 -27.60 11.69
C GLN A 103 21.03 -28.41 13.01
N SER A 104 21.96 -28.11 13.92
CA SER A 104 22.11 -28.80 15.20
C SER A 104 21.18 -28.29 16.30
N LEU A 105 20.58 -27.11 16.12
CA LEU A 105 19.65 -26.52 17.08
C LEU A 105 18.26 -27.15 16.99
N SER A 106 17.62 -27.33 18.14
CA SER A 106 16.25 -27.82 18.27
C SER A 106 15.34 -26.78 18.91
N GLY A 107 14.04 -26.84 18.60
CA GLY A 107 13.07 -25.85 19.06
C GLY A 107 12.90 -24.67 18.12
N TYR A 108 11.80 -23.94 18.32
CA TYR A 108 11.28 -22.94 17.40
C TYR A 108 11.97 -21.57 17.52
N GLU A 109 12.37 -21.20 18.75
CA GLU A 109 12.80 -19.84 19.11
C GLU A 109 14.18 -19.49 18.56
N LEU A 110 14.37 -18.21 18.20
CA LEU A 110 15.69 -17.65 17.89
C LEU A 110 16.48 -17.50 19.19
N GLN A 111 17.69 -18.03 19.23
CA GLN A 111 18.57 -17.99 20.40
C GLN A 111 19.68 -16.96 20.18
N GLN A 112 20.11 -16.24 21.22
CA GLN A 112 21.26 -15.34 21.08
C GLN A 112 22.56 -16.15 20.93
N ASN A 113 23.34 -15.84 19.90
CA ASN A 113 24.69 -16.35 19.74
C ASN A 113 25.57 -15.85 20.90
N ARG A 114 26.26 -16.79 21.56
CA ARG A 114 27.15 -16.49 22.69
C ARG A 114 28.54 -16.03 22.27
N ASN A 115 28.95 -16.35 21.04
CA ASN A 115 30.28 -16.02 20.50
C ASN A 115 30.15 -15.46 19.06
N PRO A 116 29.46 -14.32 18.85
CA PRO A 116 29.34 -13.72 17.53
C PRO A 116 30.69 -13.23 16.99
N ILE A 117 30.91 -13.46 15.70
CA ILE A 117 32.10 -13.03 14.95
C ILE A 117 31.76 -12.13 13.75
N GLY A 118 30.47 -11.93 13.46
CA GLY A 118 29.99 -11.06 12.40
C GLY A 118 30.20 -9.58 12.70
N ALA A 119 30.39 -8.77 11.67
CA ALA A 119 30.42 -7.31 11.80
C ALA A 119 29.03 -6.75 12.18
N GLY A 120 28.99 -5.59 12.83
CA GLY A 120 27.78 -4.84 13.17
C GLY A 120 27.93 -3.97 14.43
N ASN A 121 27.31 -2.78 14.43
CA ASN A 121 27.46 -1.76 15.48
C ASN A 121 26.60 -2.03 16.72
N ALA A 122 25.29 -2.23 16.52
CA ALA A 122 24.32 -2.42 17.62
C ALA A 122 23.96 -3.90 17.83
N ARG A 123 24.00 -4.70 16.76
CA ARG A 123 23.93 -6.15 16.74
C ARG A 123 24.90 -6.65 15.66
N PRO A 124 25.74 -7.66 15.93
CA PRO A 124 26.52 -8.31 14.88
C PRO A 124 25.61 -9.09 13.94
N SER A 125 26.08 -9.33 12.71
CA SER A 125 25.35 -10.04 11.65
C SER A 125 25.08 -11.52 11.92
N ASP A 126 25.65 -12.08 13.00
CA ASP A 126 25.39 -13.42 13.55
C ASP A 126 24.93 -13.38 15.02
N TYR A 127 24.26 -12.30 15.44
CA TYR A 127 23.74 -12.11 16.80
C TYR A 127 22.73 -13.18 17.24
N LEU A 128 21.96 -13.76 16.31
CA LEU A 128 20.97 -14.80 16.55
C LEU A 128 21.31 -16.09 15.80
N ILE A 129 20.93 -17.23 16.38
CA ILE A 129 21.03 -18.56 15.77
C ILE A 129 19.69 -19.30 15.90
N PHE A 130 19.34 -20.12 14.90
CA PHE A 130 18.04 -20.80 14.83
C PHE A 130 18.12 -22.11 14.03
N GLY A 131 17.21 -23.06 14.34
CA GLY A 131 17.18 -24.40 13.76
C GLY A 131 15.94 -24.74 12.92
N PRO A 132 15.77 -26.01 12.51
CA PRO A 132 14.69 -26.48 11.64
C PRO A 132 13.26 -26.09 12.04
N ASP A 133 12.95 -26.10 13.34
CA ASP A 133 11.57 -26.00 13.80
C ASP A 133 10.99 -24.58 13.62
N PHE A 134 11.84 -23.55 13.59
CA PHE A 134 11.47 -22.19 13.18
C PHE A 134 10.72 -22.18 11.85
N PHE A 135 11.24 -22.88 10.83
CA PHE A 135 10.58 -23.02 9.54
C PHE A 135 9.31 -23.87 9.61
N ARG A 136 9.27 -24.88 10.50
CA ARG A 136 8.08 -25.73 10.68
C ARG A 136 6.87 -24.92 11.17
N ALA A 137 7.08 -23.85 11.94
CA ALA A 137 6.03 -22.96 12.41
C ALA A 137 5.19 -22.37 11.26
N PHE A 138 5.79 -22.14 10.09
CA PHE A 138 5.09 -21.55 8.94
C PHE A 138 3.99 -22.49 8.40
N ASN A 139 4.04 -23.79 8.73
CA ASN A 139 3.00 -24.76 8.37
C ASN A 139 1.72 -24.65 9.22
N HIS A 140 1.69 -23.75 10.21
CA HIS A 140 0.47 -23.34 10.92
C HIS A 140 -0.32 -22.24 10.21
N LEU A 141 0.23 -21.61 9.18
CA LEU A 141 -0.48 -20.65 8.33
C LEU A 141 -1.51 -21.35 7.42
N PRO A 142 -2.49 -20.63 6.83
CA PRO A 142 -3.42 -21.21 5.87
C PRO A 142 -2.76 -21.87 4.65
N ALA A 143 -3.45 -22.86 4.10
CA ALA A 143 -2.94 -23.64 2.98
C ALA A 143 -2.64 -22.77 1.75
N GLY A 144 -1.39 -22.79 1.33
CA GLY A 144 -0.91 -22.05 0.18
C GLY A 144 -0.60 -20.58 0.43
N THR A 145 -0.49 -20.12 1.69
CA THR A 145 0.03 -18.78 2.02
C THR A 145 1.38 -18.55 1.32
N PRO A 146 1.52 -17.53 0.43
CA PRO A 146 2.77 -17.25 -0.24
C PRO A 146 3.76 -16.59 0.71
N ILE A 147 4.99 -17.09 0.71
CA ILE A 147 6.11 -16.60 1.53
C ILE A 147 7.21 -16.02 0.62
N THR A 148 7.60 -14.77 0.88
CA THR A 148 8.96 -14.30 0.54
C THR A 148 9.81 -14.43 1.80
N TYR A 149 10.98 -15.09 1.73
CA TYR A 149 11.84 -15.32 2.88
C TYR A 149 13.22 -14.65 2.70
N GLY A 150 13.65 -13.91 3.71
CA GLY A 150 14.94 -13.21 3.74
C GLY A 150 16.11 -14.12 4.14
N LEU A 151 17.21 -13.99 3.40
CA LEU A 151 18.49 -14.65 3.65
C LEU A 151 19.54 -13.61 4.05
N ASN A 152 20.41 -13.97 5.01
CA ASN A 152 21.40 -13.06 5.58
C ASN A 152 22.51 -12.74 4.55
N LEU A 153 22.67 -11.45 4.22
CA LEU A 153 23.74 -10.91 3.39
C LEU A 153 24.73 -10.07 4.20
N ALA A 154 24.30 -9.48 5.32
CA ALA A 154 25.17 -8.72 6.21
C ALA A 154 26.37 -9.56 6.70
N TYR A 155 26.17 -10.85 6.97
CA TYR A 155 27.21 -11.78 7.40
C TYR A 155 28.25 -12.08 6.31
N GLN A 156 29.52 -11.81 6.62
CA GLN A 156 30.68 -12.02 5.74
C GLN A 156 31.78 -12.88 6.43
N GLY A 157 31.38 -13.76 7.35
CA GLY A 157 32.30 -14.77 7.89
C GLY A 157 32.78 -15.77 6.83
N PRO A 158 33.84 -16.56 7.12
CA PRO A 158 34.45 -17.47 6.14
C PRO A 158 33.50 -18.57 5.65
N ASP A 159 32.45 -18.87 6.41
CA ASP A 159 31.39 -19.84 6.10
C ASP A 159 30.11 -19.19 5.52
N ALA A 160 30.10 -17.90 5.19
CA ALA A 160 28.88 -17.18 4.77
C ALA A 160 28.17 -17.79 3.55
N PHE A 161 28.92 -18.34 2.58
CA PHE A 161 28.33 -19.08 1.45
C PHE A 161 27.71 -20.41 1.86
N GLN A 162 28.27 -21.10 2.87
CA GLN A 162 27.69 -22.32 3.41
C GLN A 162 26.39 -21.98 4.14
N ARG A 163 26.45 -21.09 5.14
CA ARG A 163 25.31 -20.67 5.98
C ARG A 163 24.11 -20.21 5.18
N ILE A 164 24.29 -19.37 4.16
CA ILE A 164 23.17 -18.87 3.35
C ILE A 164 22.51 -19.97 2.50
N THR A 165 23.29 -20.95 2.01
CA THR A 165 22.73 -22.07 1.24
C THR A 165 22.10 -23.13 2.14
N ASP A 166 22.60 -23.35 3.36
CA ASP A 166 21.96 -24.22 4.34
C ASP A 166 20.64 -23.61 4.83
N GLN A 167 20.63 -22.31 5.15
CA GLN A 167 19.42 -21.56 5.48
C GLN A 167 18.36 -21.66 4.36
N ALA A 168 18.76 -21.49 3.10
CA ALA A 168 17.87 -21.64 1.96
C ALA A 168 17.39 -23.10 1.77
N ASN A 169 18.29 -24.09 1.91
CA ASN A 169 17.93 -25.51 1.82
C ASN A 169 16.91 -25.90 2.90
N ALA A 170 17.12 -25.50 4.15
CA ALA A 170 16.23 -25.73 5.28
C ALA A 170 14.87 -25.05 5.09
N ALA A 171 14.84 -23.82 4.57
CA ALA A 171 13.59 -23.14 4.25
C ALA A 171 12.73 -23.97 3.27
N PHE A 172 13.34 -24.47 2.18
CA PHE A 172 12.67 -25.34 1.20
C PHE A 172 12.47 -26.79 1.66
N GLU A 173 13.13 -27.24 2.72
CA GLU A 173 12.96 -28.58 3.30
C GLU A 173 11.82 -28.63 4.33
N TYR A 174 11.58 -27.54 5.06
CA TYR A 174 10.65 -27.54 6.20
C TYR A 174 9.37 -26.71 5.99
N VAL A 175 9.38 -25.66 5.15
CA VAL A 175 8.17 -24.89 4.81
C VAL A 175 7.38 -25.59 3.69
N GLY A 176 6.08 -25.81 3.91
CA GLY A 176 5.19 -26.48 2.95
C GLY A 176 5.30 -28.01 2.95
N THR A 177 5.87 -28.60 4.00
CA THR A 177 6.05 -30.05 4.14
C THR A 177 4.75 -30.83 4.27
N ASN A 178 3.68 -30.18 4.74
CA ASN A 178 2.32 -30.68 4.60
C ASN A 178 1.65 -30.05 3.35
N SER A 179 0.82 -30.83 2.65
CA SER A 179 0.05 -30.35 1.49
C SER A 179 -0.94 -29.21 1.80
N THR A 180 -1.08 -28.87 3.09
CA THR A 180 -1.94 -27.83 3.65
C THR A 180 -1.17 -26.64 4.25
N GLY A 181 0.16 -26.55 4.06
CA GLY A 181 1.00 -25.49 4.65
C GLY A 181 1.21 -24.27 3.75
N ALA A 182 2.02 -23.33 4.22
CA ALA A 182 2.53 -22.20 3.43
C ALA A 182 3.45 -22.65 2.29
N ARG A 183 3.79 -21.75 1.36
CA ARG A 183 4.69 -22.03 0.23
C ARG A 183 5.66 -20.88 -0.01
N ILE A 184 6.96 -21.17 -0.08
CA ILE A 184 7.96 -20.21 -0.55
C ILE A 184 7.72 -19.94 -2.04
N VAL A 185 7.56 -18.66 -2.39
CA VAL A 185 7.41 -18.19 -3.78
C VAL A 185 8.57 -17.29 -4.22
N SER A 186 9.35 -16.77 -3.27
CA SER A 186 10.44 -15.83 -3.55
C SER A 186 11.46 -15.80 -2.41
N LEU A 187 12.66 -15.30 -2.68
CA LEU A 187 13.72 -15.07 -1.69
C LEU A 187 14.22 -13.63 -1.74
N GLU A 188 14.45 -13.03 -0.59
CA GLU A 188 15.25 -11.81 -0.43
C GLU A 188 16.67 -12.20 0.01
N ILE A 189 17.67 -11.39 -0.37
CA ILE A 189 19.06 -11.54 0.09
C ILE A 189 19.49 -10.18 0.62
N GLY A 190 19.63 -10.07 1.94
CA GLY A 190 19.82 -8.82 2.66
C GLY A 190 18.53 -8.03 2.92
N ASN A 191 18.61 -7.11 3.87
CA ASN A 191 17.58 -6.17 4.26
C ASN A 191 18.18 -4.77 4.44
N GLU A 192 17.63 -3.78 3.73
CA GLU A 192 18.03 -2.37 3.80
C GLU A 192 19.54 -2.15 3.60
N PRO A 193 20.11 -2.65 2.48
CA PRO A 193 21.55 -2.54 2.19
C PRO A 193 22.04 -1.09 2.12
N ASP A 194 21.17 -0.13 1.84
CA ASP A 194 21.50 1.30 1.89
C ASP A 194 21.81 1.82 3.32
N LEU A 195 21.53 1.02 4.36
CA LEU A 195 21.89 1.27 5.75
C LEU A 195 23.15 0.52 6.23
N TYR A 196 23.70 -0.44 5.47
CA TYR A 196 24.80 -1.32 5.93
C TYR A 196 26.04 -0.60 6.48
N ILE A 197 26.39 0.56 5.89
CA ILE A 197 27.52 1.39 6.34
C ILE A 197 27.22 2.06 7.70
N HIS A 198 25.96 2.44 7.94
CA HIS A 198 25.51 3.01 9.22
C HIS A 198 25.36 1.94 10.31
N LEU A 199 24.89 0.75 9.93
CA LEU A 199 24.73 -0.41 10.81
C LEU A 199 26.06 -1.11 11.13
N GLY A 200 27.15 -0.78 10.44
CA GLY A 200 28.50 -1.32 10.68
C GLY A 200 28.75 -2.69 10.05
N TYR A 201 27.92 -3.10 9.08
CA TYR A 201 28.10 -4.35 8.34
C TYR A 201 29.09 -4.20 7.18
N ARG A 202 29.33 -2.97 6.70
CA ARG A 202 30.25 -2.66 5.59
C ARG A 202 31.07 -1.40 5.90
N SER A 203 32.21 -1.26 5.24
CA SER A 203 33.12 -0.11 5.35
C SER A 203 32.59 1.13 4.61
N GLN A 204 33.16 2.30 4.91
CA GLN A 204 32.69 3.61 4.40
C GLN A 204 32.89 3.81 2.88
N ASP A 205 33.70 2.96 2.25
CA ASP A 205 34.02 2.93 0.82
C ASP A 205 33.15 1.96 0.01
N TRP A 206 32.30 1.15 0.67
CA TRP A 206 31.42 0.17 0.02
C TRP A 206 30.32 0.83 -0.83
N THR A 207 30.03 0.24 -2.00
CA THR A 207 29.15 0.85 -3.01
C THR A 207 28.03 -0.09 -3.49
N PRO A 208 27.04 0.41 -4.25
CA PRO A 208 26.03 -0.43 -4.92
C PRO A 208 26.59 -1.43 -5.93
N THR A 209 27.79 -1.17 -6.46
CA THR A 209 28.54 -2.13 -7.29
C THR A 209 28.94 -3.33 -6.43
N ASP A 210 29.46 -3.08 -5.23
CA ASP A 210 29.91 -4.12 -4.30
C ASP A 210 28.71 -4.89 -3.75
N PHE A 211 27.62 -4.20 -3.36
CA PHE A 211 26.33 -4.82 -3.10
C PHE A 211 25.87 -5.72 -4.26
N GLY A 212 25.93 -5.22 -5.50
CA GLY A 212 25.47 -5.96 -6.67
C GLY A 212 26.28 -7.23 -6.93
N ASN A 213 27.61 -7.16 -6.75
CA ASN A 213 28.51 -8.29 -6.84
C ASN A 213 28.29 -9.31 -5.71
N GLU A 214 28.17 -8.84 -4.46
CA GLU A 214 27.87 -9.69 -3.30
C GLU A 214 26.52 -10.39 -3.49
N TRP A 215 25.44 -9.64 -3.72
CA TRP A 215 24.09 -10.16 -3.92
C TRP A 215 24.04 -11.18 -5.07
N ALA A 216 24.66 -10.88 -6.21
CA ALA A 216 24.70 -11.81 -7.35
C ALA A 216 25.46 -13.10 -7.03
N SER A 217 26.58 -13.02 -6.31
CA SER A 217 27.32 -14.21 -5.86
C SER A 217 26.47 -15.10 -4.94
N ARG A 218 25.71 -14.49 -4.02
CA ARG A 218 24.81 -15.20 -3.11
C ARG A 218 23.61 -15.80 -3.84
N ALA A 219 22.98 -15.06 -4.75
CA ALA A 219 21.88 -15.54 -5.59
C ALA A 219 22.32 -16.73 -6.47
N GLN A 220 23.51 -16.67 -7.07
CA GLN A 220 24.08 -17.77 -7.85
C GLN A 220 24.37 -19.02 -6.99
N ALA A 221 24.89 -18.85 -5.77
CA ALA A 221 25.16 -19.95 -4.84
C ALA A 221 23.86 -20.65 -4.41
N VAL A 222 22.85 -19.87 -3.97
CA VAL A 222 21.53 -20.38 -3.58
C VAL A 222 20.79 -20.99 -4.77
N TYR A 223 20.91 -20.43 -5.97
CA TYR A 223 20.34 -21.04 -7.18
C TYR A 223 20.94 -22.43 -7.45
N ASN A 224 22.28 -22.55 -7.44
CA ASN A 224 22.96 -23.80 -7.75
C ASN A 224 22.78 -24.88 -6.66
N SER A 225 22.82 -24.50 -5.38
CA SER A 225 22.66 -25.41 -4.24
C SER A 225 21.19 -25.82 -4.03
N THR A 226 20.29 -24.83 -3.99
CA THR A 226 18.92 -25.02 -3.47
C THR A 226 17.86 -25.10 -4.56
N LEU A 227 17.82 -24.12 -5.47
CA LEU A 227 16.68 -23.93 -6.39
C LEU A 227 16.71 -24.87 -7.59
N LYS A 228 17.87 -24.98 -8.25
CA LYS A 228 18.07 -25.72 -9.51
C LYS A 228 17.79 -27.21 -9.37
N SER A 229 18.23 -27.81 -8.26
CA SER A 229 17.99 -29.21 -7.90
C SER A 229 16.51 -29.51 -7.64
N ARG A 230 15.76 -28.52 -7.14
CA ARG A 230 14.32 -28.59 -6.87
C ARG A 230 13.45 -28.17 -8.07
N GLY A 231 14.06 -27.81 -9.20
CA GLY A 231 13.36 -27.47 -10.45
C GLY A 231 12.83 -26.03 -10.54
N PHE A 232 13.22 -25.14 -9.61
CA PHE A 232 12.88 -23.72 -9.69
C PHE A 232 13.74 -22.99 -10.73
N SER A 233 13.17 -21.94 -11.33
CA SER A 233 13.90 -21.03 -12.23
C SER A 233 14.95 -20.22 -11.45
N SER A 234 15.96 -19.68 -12.15
CA SER A 234 16.88 -18.68 -11.57
C SER A 234 16.14 -17.40 -11.17
N ASN A 235 15.11 -17.03 -11.93
CA ASN A 235 14.26 -15.85 -11.75
C ASN A 235 13.34 -16.05 -10.53
N PHE A 236 13.90 -15.92 -9.33
CA PHE A 236 13.25 -16.25 -8.06
C PHE A 236 13.51 -15.24 -6.93
N PHE A 237 14.46 -14.29 -7.10
CA PHE A 237 14.91 -13.41 -6.03
C PHE A 237 14.35 -11.99 -6.15
N GLU A 238 14.12 -11.33 -5.02
CA GLU A 238 13.74 -9.91 -4.94
C GLU A 238 14.90 -9.04 -4.44
N VAL A 239 15.01 -7.82 -4.97
CA VAL A 239 16.14 -6.92 -4.78
C VAL A 239 15.67 -5.45 -4.90
N ALA A 240 16.21 -4.47 -4.20
CA ALA A 240 17.29 -4.51 -3.21
C ALA A 240 16.80 -4.54 -1.76
N ALA A 241 15.48 -4.55 -1.51
CA ALA A 241 14.91 -4.48 -0.16
C ALA A 241 15.38 -3.22 0.61
N THR A 242 15.51 -2.10 -0.10
CA THR A 242 16.07 -0.84 0.41
C THR A 242 15.08 -0.04 1.24
N ALA A 243 15.61 0.71 2.21
CA ALA A 243 14.84 1.61 3.07
C ALA A 243 14.40 2.89 2.35
N THR A 244 13.56 3.70 3.00
CA THR A 244 13.26 5.09 2.59
C THR A 244 14.53 5.95 2.43
N THR A 245 15.66 5.57 3.02
CA THR A 245 16.92 6.33 2.93
C THR A 245 17.57 6.33 1.55
N ALA A 246 17.14 5.45 0.63
CA ALA A 246 17.47 5.48 -0.80
C ALA A 246 16.98 6.75 -1.54
N THR A 247 16.45 7.75 -0.82
CA THR A 247 15.93 9.03 -1.32
C THR A 247 16.84 10.26 -1.05
N LYS A 248 18.04 10.10 -0.46
CA LYS A 248 19.00 11.20 -0.22
C LYS A 248 19.95 11.50 -1.41
N ASN A 249 19.60 12.50 -2.23
CA ASN A 249 20.49 13.26 -3.15
C ASN A 249 21.57 12.46 -3.93
N GLY A 250 21.13 11.56 -4.83
CA GLY A 250 21.99 10.88 -5.81
C GLY A 250 21.68 9.39 -5.96
N GLN A 251 21.06 8.83 -4.92
CA GLN A 251 20.44 7.50 -4.83
C GLN A 251 21.29 6.35 -5.35
N PRO A 252 22.33 5.94 -4.61
CA PRO A 252 23.15 4.77 -4.95
C PRO A 252 22.34 3.53 -5.41
N PHE A 253 21.21 3.25 -4.75
CA PHE A 253 20.42 2.02 -4.97
C PHE A 253 19.15 2.16 -5.84
N ARG A 254 18.91 3.29 -6.52
CA ARG A 254 17.80 3.40 -7.49
C ARG A 254 17.91 2.30 -8.56
N ILE A 255 16.77 1.83 -9.08
CA ILE A 255 16.74 0.81 -10.15
C ILE A 255 17.61 1.26 -11.34
N ALA A 256 17.53 2.52 -11.75
CA ALA A 256 18.36 3.10 -12.81
C ALA A 256 19.88 3.02 -12.54
N ASN A 257 20.32 3.02 -11.28
CA ASN A 257 21.73 2.91 -10.89
C ASN A 257 22.16 1.46 -10.64
N LEU A 258 21.27 0.58 -10.15
CA LEU A 258 21.52 -0.86 -10.09
C LEU A 258 21.55 -1.50 -11.49
N VAL A 259 20.85 -0.89 -12.47
CA VAL A 259 20.75 -1.39 -13.86
C VAL A 259 21.71 -0.68 -14.82
N GLY A 260 21.80 0.65 -14.80
CA GLY A 260 22.54 1.45 -15.77
C GLY A 260 24.05 1.60 -15.53
N ASN A 261 24.61 0.92 -14.53
CA ASN A 261 26.06 0.89 -14.28
C ASN A 261 26.66 -0.43 -14.78
N ALA A 262 27.84 -0.36 -15.41
CA ALA A 262 28.53 -1.48 -16.06
C ALA A 262 29.02 -2.61 -15.11
N ALA A 263 28.70 -2.53 -13.83
CA ALA A 263 29.03 -3.52 -12.79
C ALA A 263 27.91 -3.64 -11.72
N GLY A 264 26.68 -3.21 -12.02
CA GLY A 264 25.54 -3.35 -11.11
C GLY A 264 24.94 -4.77 -11.10
N VAL A 265 23.83 -4.94 -10.37
CA VAL A 265 23.03 -6.18 -10.20
C VAL A 265 22.58 -6.83 -11.52
N ALA A 266 22.77 -6.19 -12.67
CA ALA A 266 21.75 -6.23 -13.71
C ALA A 266 22.12 -6.74 -15.09
N ILE A 267 23.27 -6.36 -15.63
CA ILE A 267 23.55 -6.56 -17.07
C ILE A 267 23.58 -8.07 -17.38
N ASP A 268 24.30 -8.84 -16.56
CA ASP A 268 24.37 -10.30 -16.68
C ASP A 268 23.51 -11.02 -15.61
N ASN A 269 23.37 -10.44 -14.41
CA ASN A 269 22.73 -11.08 -13.26
C ASN A 269 21.21 -10.85 -13.15
N GLY A 270 20.61 -10.08 -14.07
CA GLY A 270 19.15 -9.89 -14.14
C GLY A 270 18.34 -11.19 -14.33
N ILE A 271 19.01 -12.29 -14.71
CA ILE A 271 18.45 -13.65 -14.75
C ILE A 271 17.99 -14.20 -13.39
N TYR A 272 18.45 -13.62 -12.28
CA TYR A 272 18.04 -14.01 -10.92
C TYR A 272 16.86 -13.19 -10.38
N VAL A 273 16.72 -11.94 -10.85
CA VAL A 273 15.78 -10.94 -10.30
C VAL A 273 14.35 -11.22 -10.77
N ALA A 274 13.50 -11.73 -9.89
CA ALA A 274 12.07 -11.92 -10.15
C ALA A 274 11.25 -10.62 -10.03
N GLY A 275 11.66 -9.69 -9.17
CA GLY A 275 10.96 -8.43 -8.92
C GLY A 275 11.81 -7.44 -8.13
N TRP A 276 11.39 -6.17 -8.15
CA TRP A 276 12.01 -5.11 -7.37
C TRP A 276 11.27 -4.93 -6.04
N ASN A 277 12.02 -4.86 -4.93
CA ASN A 277 11.49 -4.62 -3.59
C ASN A 277 12.06 -3.32 -3.00
N GLN A 278 11.16 -2.48 -2.48
CA GLN A 278 11.43 -1.25 -1.73
C GLN A 278 10.63 -1.25 -0.42
N HIS A 279 11.18 -0.65 0.63
CA HIS A 279 10.47 -0.41 1.89
C HIS A 279 10.13 1.07 2.06
N ASP A 280 9.00 1.38 2.70
CA ASP A 280 8.69 2.76 3.08
C ASP A 280 7.74 2.87 4.28
N TYR A 281 7.86 3.96 5.02
CA TYR A 281 6.90 4.32 6.06
C TYR A 281 6.40 5.74 5.81
N TYR A 282 5.07 5.93 5.76
CA TYR A 282 4.46 7.25 5.57
C TYR A 282 4.89 8.25 6.67
N TYR A 283 5.02 7.73 7.89
CA TYR A 283 5.66 8.40 9.01
C TYR A 283 6.62 7.44 9.70
N TYR A 284 7.79 7.92 10.13
CA TYR A 284 8.72 7.15 10.93
C TYR A 284 9.22 7.96 12.13
N LEU A 285 9.04 7.41 13.33
CA LEU A 285 9.40 8.07 14.58
C LEU A 285 10.89 8.44 14.62
N ASN A 286 11.19 9.66 15.07
CA ASN A 286 12.53 10.26 15.13
C ASN A 286 13.22 10.47 13.76
N VAL A 287 12.53 10.25 12.63
CA VAL A 287 13.05 10.49 11.26
C VAL A 287 12.17 11.47 10.49
N SER A 288 10.85 11.34 10.56
CA SER A 288 9.91 12.32 10.00
C SER A 288 10.00 13.64 10.76
N ASN A 289 10.08 14.76 10.03
CA ASN A 289 10.39 16.09 10.56
C ASN A 289 9.15 16.97 10.82
N TYR A 290 7.98 16.37 10.97
CA TYR A 290 6.69 17.03 11.23
C TYR A 290 5.93 16.27 12.33
N GLN A 291 4.92 16.89 12.95
CA GLN A 291 4.06 16.17 13.89
C GLN A 291 2.96 15.41 13.14
N LEU A 292 2.88 14.09 13.34
CA LEU A 292 1.74 13.32 12.84
C LEU A 292 0.47 13.61 13.65
N THR A 293 -0.65 13.77 12.96
CA THR A 293 -2.00 13.81 13.54
C THR A 293 -2.94 12.95 12.70
N LEU A 294 -4.11 12.59 13.25
CA LEU A 294 -5.17 11.92 12.48
C LEU A 294 -5.56 12.71 11.22
N SER A 295 -5.60 14.05 11.31
CA SER A 295 -5.88 14.93 10.16
C SER A 295 -4.74 14.97 9.14
N THR A 296 -3.49 14.84 9.59
CA THR A 296 -2.33 14.76 8.68
C THR A 296 -2.32 13.42 7.93
N LEU A 297 -2.48 12.31 8.66
CA LEU A 297 -2.55 10.95 8.11
C LEU A 297 -3.64 10.81 7.04
N LEU A 298 -4.78 11.48 7.25
CA LEU A 298 -5.93 11.44 6.35
C LEU A 298 -5.91 12.53 5.25
N ASP A 299 -4.82 13.29 5.10
CA ASP A 299 -4.61 14.15 3.92
C ASP A 299 -3.97 13.32 2.81
N LEU A 300 -4.79 12.94 1.83
CA LEU A 300 -4.39 12.00 0.77
C LEU A 300 -3.29 12.57 -0.14
N SER A 301 -3.15 13.91 -0.21
CA SER A 301 -2.09 14.55 -0.98
C SER A 301 -0.71 14.36 -0.36
N THR A 302 -0.60 14.19 0.96
CA THR A 302 0.69 13.96 1.63
C THR A 302 1.29 12.61 1.24
N THR A 303 0.48 11.54 1.28
CA THR A 303 0.86 10.19 0.81
C THR A 303 1.20 10.23 -0.69
N ALA A 304 0.34 10.83 -1.51
CA ALA A 304 0.60 10.96 -2.95
C ALA A 304 1.84 11.82 -3.28
N SER A 305 2.22 12.76 -2.40
CA SER A 305 3.40 13.60 -2.57
C SER A 305 4.70 12.86 -2.27
N GLN A 306 4.73 12.04 -1.21
CA GLN A 306 5.83 11.14 -0.87
C GLN A 306 6.06 10.11 -2.00
N PHE A 307 4.98 9.47 -2.45
CA PHE A 307 5.02 8.38 -3.42
C PHE A 307 5.36 8.79 -4.86
N ARG A 308 5.65 10.07 -5.13
CA ARG A 308 6.19 10.52 -6.43
C ARG A 308 7.53 9.87 -6.76
N GLU A 309 8.37 9.61 -5.75
CA GLU A 309 9.62 8.87 -5.93
C GLU A 309 9.36 7.42 -6.33
N TRP A 310 8.45 6.75 -5.61
CA TRP A 310 8.15 5.34 -5.82
C TRP A 310 7.42 5.09 -7.14
N ALA A 311 6.53 5.98 -7.57
CA ALA A 311 5.98 5.97 -8.92
C ALA A 311 7.08 6.05 -10.00
N ALA A 312 8.11 6.89 -9.80
CA ALA A 312 9.26 6.95 -10.71
C ALA A 312 10.13 5.68 -10.68
N GLN A 313 10.21 4.97 -9.55
CA GLN A 313 10.82 3.65 -9.48
C GLN A 313 9.97 2.57 -10.16
N VAL A 314 8.63 2.61 -10.04
CA VAL A 314 7.74 1.71 -10.80
C VAL A 314 7.92 1.92 -12.31
N ASP A 315 8.05 3.17 -12.79
CA ASP A 315 8.40 3.44 -14.19
C ASP A 315 9.74 2.77 -14.59
N GLN A 316 10.75 2.75 -13.70
CA GLN A 316 12.01 2.05 -13.98
C GLN A 316 11.82 0.52 -13.96
N ALA A 317 11.02 -0.02 -13.04
CA ALA A 317 10.69 -1.44 -12.98
C ALA A 317 9.99 -1.90 -14.28
N ILE A 318 9.05 -1.11 -14.80
CA ILE A 318 8.38 -1.35 -16.08
C ILE A 318 9.39 -1.41 -17.25
N LEU A 319 10.39 -0.52 -17.29
CA LEU A 319 11.48 -0.59 -18.29
C LEU A 319 12.31 -1.88 -18.17
N THR A 320 12.62 -2.32 -16.94
CA THR A 320 13.31 -3.60 -16.72
C THR A 320 12.44 -4.81 -17.09
N GLY A 321 11.11 -4.64 -17.08
CA GLY A 321 10.14 -5.69 -17.36
C GLY A 321 9.84 -6.63 -16.19
N LYS A 322 10.20 -6.24 -14.95
CA LYS A 322 9.89 -6.97 -13.71
C LYS A 322 8.85 -6.19 -12.87
N PRO A 323 8.05 -6.86 -12.03
CA PRO A 323 7.12 -6.21 -11.10
C PRO A 323 7.84 -5.36 -10.02
N TYR A 324 7.08 -4.50 -9.36
CA TYR A 324 7.54 -3.67 -8.23
C TYR A 324 6.69 -3.92 -6.99
N PHE A 325 7.34 -4.21 -5.87
CA PHE A 325 6.72 -4.63 -4.61
C PHE A 325 7.14 -3.72 -3.45
N LEU A 326 6.23 -3.57 -2.48
CA LEU A 326 6.54 -2.98 -1.18
C LEU A 326 6.48 -4.09 -0.13
N ARG A 327 7.62 -4.69 0.23
CA ARG A 327 7.64 -5.85 1.16
C ARG A 327 7.66 -5.47 2.64
N GLU A 328 7.98 -4.22 2.94
CA GLU A 328 7.88 -3.61 4.26
C GLU A 328 7.35 -2.19 4.09
N MET A 329 6.02 -2.07 4.23
CA MET A 329 5.29 -0.80 4.16
C MET A 329 4.67 -0.46 5.51
N GLY A 330 4.54 0.81 5.88
CA GLY A 330 3.75 1.16 7.07
C GLY A 330 3.20 2.57 7.09
N SER A 331 2.12 2.80 7.85
CA SER A 331 1.65 4.16 8.12
C SER A 331 2.55 4.89 9.12
N VAL A 332 2.99 4.20 10.17
CA VAL A 332 3.74 4.79 11.29
C VAL A 332 4.76 3.78 11.84
N GLY A 333 6.03 3.91 11.46
CA GLY A 333 7.13 3.06 11.93
C GLY A 333 7.86 3.62 13.17
N PRO A 334 8.59 2.77 13.93
CA PRO A 334 8.61 1.30 13.81
C PRO A 334 7.40 0.64 14.51
N ASN A 335 7.02 1.14 15.69
CA ASN A 335 5.95 0.55 16.53
C ASN A 335 4.63 1.35 16.51
N GLY A 336 4.53 2.42 15.72
CA GLY A 336 3.35 3.28 15.66
C GLY A 336 3.23 4.30 16.79
N ILE A 337 2.15 5.09 16.74
CA ILE A 337 1.81 6.15 17.70
C ILE A 337 0.44 5.86 18.30
N GLN A 338 0.34 5.83 19.63
CA GLN A 338 -0.90 5.62 20.37
C GLN A 338 -1.89 6.76 20.12
N GLY A 339 -3.16 6.41 19.85
CA GLY A 339 -4.19 7.36 19.42
C GLY A 339 -4.13 7.72 17.94
N ILE A 340 -3.26 7.06 17.15
CA ILE A 340 -3.20 7.20 15.69
C ILE A 340 -3.18 5.83 15.03
N SER A 341 -2.16 5.02 15.29
CA SER A 341 -1.91 3.78 14.56
C SER A 341 -2.94 2.69 14.83
N GLU A 342 -3.50 2.61 16.04
CA GLU A 342 -4.50 1.62 16.42
C GLU A 342 -5.96 2.07 16.16
N THR A 343 -6.16 3.19 15.44
CA THR A 343 -7.48 3.81 15.22
C THR A 343 -8.07 3.51 13.84
N PHE A 344 -9.37 3.77 13.69
CA PHE A 344 -10.09 3.69 12.42
C PHE A 344 -9.51 4.60 11.32
N ALA A 345 -8.91 5.74 11.66
CA ALA A 345 -8.17 6.57 10.70
C ALA A 345 -7.08 5.79 9.96
N ASN A 346 -6.35 4.93 10.68
CA ASN A 346 -5.32 4.11 10.06
C ASN A 346 -5.91 3.02 9.16
N ALA A 347 -7.13 2.54 9.43
CA ALA A 347 -7.87 1.66 8.51
C ALA A 347 -8.28 2.40 7.22
N LEU A 348 -8.79 3.64 7.34
CA LEU A 348 -9.14 4.48 6.18
C LEU A 348 -7.90 4.79 5.32
N TRP A 349 -6.78 5.17 5.95
CA TRP A 349 -5.50 5.37 5.25
C TRP A 349 -5.02 4.08 4.58
N THR A 350 -5.03 2.95 5.28
CA THR A 350 -4.56 1.66 4.75
C THR A 350 -5.36 1.21 3.54
N LEU A 351 -6.69 1.34 3.59
CA LEU A 351 -7.55 0.99 2.45
C LEU A 351 -7.31 1.93 1.26
N ASN A 352 -7.20 3.24 1.48
CA ASN A 352 -6.82 4.17 0.42
C ASN A 352 -5.45 3.81 -0.17
N PHE A 353 -4.48 3.46 0.68
CA PHE A 353 -3.12 3.16 0.27
C PHE A 353 -3.07 1.97 -0.69
N PHE A 354 -3.79 0.88 -0.44
CA PHE A 354 -3.83 -0.26 -1.36
C PHE A 354 -4.39 0.12 -2.74
N PHE A 355 -5.46 0.92 -2.81
CA PHE A 355 -6.00 1.40 -4.10
C PHE A 355 -5.05 2.38 -4.80
N TYR A 356 -4.42 3.29 -4.05
CA TYR A 356 -3.45 4.24 -4.56
C TYR A 356 -2.22 3.53 -5.14
N ALA A 357 -1.58 2.64 -4.36
CA ALA A 357 -0.42 1.85 -4.75
C ALA A 357 -0.70 1.00 -6.00
N ALA A 358 -1.88 0.36 -6.07
CA ALA A 358 -2.31 -0.38 -7.24
C ALA A 358 -2.48 0.53 -8.48
N SER A 359 -3.05 1.72 -8.33
CA SER A 359 -3.25 2.68 -9.43
C SER A 359 -1.92 3.23 -10.00
N ILE A 360 -0.85 3.25 -9.19
CA ILE A 360 0.51 3.56 -9.65
C ILE A 360 1.34 2.30 -10.00
N LYS A 361 0.69 1.13 -10.12
CA LYS A 361 1.29 -0.16 -10.54
C LYS A 361 2.36 -0.73 -9.60
N VAL A 362 2.25 -0.50 -8.30
CA VAL A 362 2.82 -1.42 -7.30
C VAL A 362 2.04 -2.72 -7.37
N ASP A 363 2.71 -3.86 -7.54
CA ASP A 363 2.12 -5.20 -7.76
C ASP A 363 1.76 -5.96 -6.48
N SER A 364 2.30 -5.55 -5.32
CA SER A 364 2.04 -6.16 -4.01
C SER A 364 2.45 -5.20 -2.88
N VAL A 365 1.69 -5.20 -1.78
CA VAL A 365 1.95 -4.39 -0.58
C VAL A 365 1.84 -5.23 0.69
N GLN A 366 2.96 -5.39 1.39
CA GLN A 366 3.06 -6.09 2.67
C GLN A 366 3.24 -5.06 3.77
N MET A 367 2.20 -4.82 4.58
CA MET A 367 2.33 -3.91 5.71
C MET A 367 3.14 -4.56 6.83
N HIS A 368 4.19 -3.90 7.29
CA HIS A 368 5.08 -4.41 8.31
C HIS A 368 4.42 -4.41 9.69
N MET A 369 4.62 -5.50 10.45
CA MET A 369 4.18 -5.62 11.84
C MET A 369 5.15 -6.48 12.67
N THR A 370 5.53 -5.94 13.82
CA THR A 370 6.03 -6.71 14.98
C THR A 370 4.88 -6.95 15.95
N GLN A 371 5.08 -7.79 16.97
CA GLN A 371 4.09 -7.97 18.04
C GLN A 371 3.78 -6.68 18.82
N TYR A 372 4.66 -5.67 18.71
CA TYR A 372 4.55 -4.37 19.39
C TYR A 372 3.95 -3.27 18.49
N SER A 373 3.83 -3.50 17.17
CA SER A 373 3.37 -2.49 16.22
C SER A 373 1.90 -2.13 16.45
N LEU A 374 1.63 -0.90 16.89
CA LEU A 374 0.27 -0.43 17.17
C LEU A 374 -0.63 -0.44 15.92
N ALA A 375 -0.04 -0.30 14.73
CA ALA A 375 -0.71 -0.39 13.44
C ALA A 375 -1.16 -1.82 13.06
N ALA A 376 -0.66 -2.86 13.74
CA ALA A 376 -0.94 -4.23 13.39
C ALA A 376 -2.45 -4.53 13.35
N PRO A 377 -2.94 -5.29 12.35
CA PRO A 377 -4.36 -5.60 12.16
C PRO A 377 -4.97 -6.42 13.30
N TRP A 378 -4.18 -7.17 14.07
CA TRP A 378 -4.62 -7.86 15.28
C TRP A 378 -3.44 -8.02 16.25
N GLN A 379 -3.77 -8.21 17.52
CA GLN A 379 -2.80 -8.56 18.56
C GLN A 379 -2.87 -10.06 18.85
N CYS A 380 -1.74 -10.75 18.78
CA CYS A 380 -1.66 -12.21 18.85
C CYS A 380 -1.58 -12.80 20.25
N ASN A 381 -1.02 -12.04 21.19
CA ASN A 381 -0.67 -12.43 22.55
C ASN A 381 -1.30 -11.49 23.60
N TYR A 382 -1.19 -11.85 24.87
CA TYR A 382 -1.51 -10.95 25.97
C TYR A 382 -0.36 -9.94 26.11
N LEU A 383 -0.63 -8.66 25.87
CA LEU A 383 0.36 -7.58 25.86
C LEU A 383 -0.29 -6.31 26.43
N ASN A 384 0.46 -5.55 27.25
CA ASN A 384 0.02 -4.29 27.86
C ASN A 384 -1.38 -4.37 28.50
N GLY A 385 -1.60 -5.39 29.35
CA GLY A 385 -2.87 -5.63 30.03
C GLY A 385 -4.03 -6.14 29.15
N THR A 386 -3.80 -6.28 27.85
CA THR A 386 -4.84 -6.53 26.85
C THR A 386 -4.69 -7.93 26.25
N ALA A 387 -5.79 -8.68 26.16
CA ALA A 387 -5.84 -10.01 25.56
C ALA A 387 -5.72 -9.97 24.01
N PRO A 388 -5.49 -11.11 23.33
CA PRO A 388 -5.53 -11.17 21.86
C PRO A 388 -6.87 -10.67 21.29
N HIS A 389 -6.82 -9.81 20.27
CA HIS A 389 -7.99 -9.14 19.70
C HIS A 389 -7.74 -8.66 18.26
N VAL A 390 -8.81 -8.46 17.50
CA VAL A 390 -8.78 -7.79 16.18
C VAL A 390 -8.77 -6.28 16.39
N ARG A 391 -8.01 -5.54 15.56
CA ARG A 391 -7.89 -4.08 15.62
C ARG A 391 -8.56 -3.42 14.40
N PRO A 392 -8.91 -2.11 14.47
CA PRO A 392 -9.54 -1.38 13.37
C PRO A 392 -8.88 -1.55 12.00
N THR A 393 -7.56 -1.64 11.96
CA THR A 393 -6.78 -1.76 10.71
C THR A 393 -7.09 -3.04 9.93
N TYR A 394 -7.44 -4.16 10.57
CA TYR A 394 -7.82 -5.40 9.85
C TYR A 394 -8.98 -5.20 8.88
N TYR A 395 -9.92 -4.31 9.21
CA TYR A 395 -11.09 -4.04 8.38
C TYR A 395 -10.72 -3.42 7.02
N ALA A 396 -9.53 -2.82 6.87
CA ALA A 396 -8.99 -2.42 5.57
C ALA A 396 -8.68 -3.63 4.67
N TRP A 397 -8.07 -4.68 5.21
CA TRP A 397 -7.86 -5.94 4.48
C TRP A 397 -9.18 -6.63 4.18
N ALA A 398 -10.12 -6.68 5.12
CA ALA A 398 -11.44 -7.29 4.90
C ALA A 398 -12.21 -6.58 3.77
N ALA A 399 -12.20 -5.24 3.76
CA ALA A 399 -12.79 -4.44 2.70
C ALA A 399 -12.09 -4.69 1.35
N TRP A 400 -10.76 -4.53 1.30
CA TRP A 400 -9.97 -4.80 0.09
C TRP A 400 -10.25 -6.20 -0.49
N ALA A 401 -10.20 -7.23 0.35
CA ALA A 401 -10.36 -8.61 -0.06
C ALA A 401 -11.74 -8.89 -0.69
N GLN A 402 -12.82 -8.32 -0.14
CA GLN A 402 -14.16 -8.45 -0.72
C GLN A 402 -14.38 -7.56 -1.95
N ILE A 403 -13.76 -6.37 -2.02
CA ILE A 403 -13.84 -5.49 -3.19
C ILE A 403 -13.08 -6.08 -4.39
N ILE A 404 -11.91 -6.70 -4.17
CA ILE A 404 -11.17 -7.42 -5.21
C ILE A 404 -11.91 -8.70 -5.60
N GLY A 405 -12.30 -9.52 -4.61
CA GLY A 405 -13.05 -10.77 -4.83
C GLY A 405 -12.20 -11.91 -5.44
N PRO A 406 -12.81 -13.09 -5.65
CA PRO A 406 -12.10 -14.33 -6.00
C PRO A 406 -12.02 -14.61 -7.52
N THR A 407 -12.17 -13.59 -8.36
CA THR A 407 -12.19 -13.75 -9.83
C THR A 407 -10.81 -13.77 -10.47
N CYS A 408 -9.76 -13.36 -9.73
CA CYS A 408 -8.36 -13.33 -10.16
C CYS A 408 -8.08 -12.56 -11.46
N ASP A 409 -8.93 -11.58 -11.78
CA ASP A 409 -8.82 -10.72 -12.96
C ASP A 409 -9.16 -9.26 -12.70
N SER A 410 -9.35 -8.90 -11.44
CA SER A 410 -9.66 -7.54 -10.98
C SER A 410 -8.53 -6.58 -11.35
N LYS A 411 -8.86 -5.40 -11.86
CA LYS A 411 -7.95 -4.28 -12.12
C LYS A 411 -8.51 -3.01 -11.48
N ILE A 412 -7.64 -2.09 -11.08
CA ILE A 412 -7.98 -0.82 -10.44
C ILE A 412 -7.59 0.34 -11.37
N ALA A 413 -8.41 1.38 -11.42
CA ALA A 413 -7.98 2.70 -11.89
C ALA A 413 -8.44 3.78 -10.91
N SER A 414 -7.66 4.84 -10.74
CA SER A 414 -8.11 6.05 -10.04
C SER A 414 -9.12 6.81 -10.89
N ILE A 415 -10.12 7.41 -10.25
CA ILE A 415 -11.16 8.21 -10.91
C ILE A 415 -10.95 9.67 -10.51
N SER A 416 -10.85 10.56 -11.49
CA SER A 416 -10.71 12.00 -11.25
C SER A 416 -12.00 12.58 -10.65
N LEU A 417 -11.87 13.29 -9.53
CA LEU A 417 -12.96 13.96 -8.83
C LEU A 417 -12.98 15.45 -9.20
N SER A 418 -14.14 15.94 -9.65
CA SER A 418 -14.37 17.36 -10.02
C SER A 418 -15.37 18.03 -9.08
N ASN A 419 -15.41 19.37 -9.07
CA ASN A 419 -16.26 20.20 -8.20
C ASN A 419 -16.09 19.99 -6.68
N GLN A 420 -14.95 19.45 -6.24
CA GLN A 420 -14.63 19.23 -4.83
C GLN A 420 -14.72 20.52 -3.98
N PRO A 421 -15.56 20.55 -2.91
CA PRO A 421 -15.61 21.69 -2.01
C PRO A 421 -14.30 21.90 -1.26
N ALA A 422 -13.94 23.17 -0.99
CA ALA A 422 -12.69 23.51 -0.31
C ALA A 422 -12.57 22.88 1.10
N SER A 423 -13.69 22.62 1.79
CA SER A 423 -13.75 21.91 3.07
C SER A 423 -13.29 20.45 3.00
N TYR A 424 -13.33 19.85 1.81
CA TYR A 424 -12.95 18.46 1.53
C TYR A 424 -11.66 18.36 0.70
N SER A 425 -10.89 19.45 0.59
CA SER A 425 -9.62 19.47 -0.13
C SER A 425 -8.65 18.40 0.40
N ASN A 426 -8.17 17.53 -0.50
CA ASN A 426 -7.34 16.35 -0.21
C ASN A 426 -8.00 15.25 0.66
N ARG A 427 -9.33 15.28 0.86
CA ARG A 427 -10.09 14.33 1.71
C ARG A 427 -10.90 13.29 0.96
N LEU A 428 -10.94 13.39 -0.37
CA LEU A 428 -11.78 12.55 -1.21
C LEU A 428 -10.93 11.79 -2.22
N ALA A 429 -11.25 10.52 -2.41
CA ALA A 429 -10.71 9.70 -3.48
C ALA A 429 -11.77 8.76 -4.03
N ALA A 430 -11.67 8.40 -5.30
CA ALA A 430 -12.49 7.36 -5.89
C ALA A 430 -11.68 6.45 -6.82
N TYR A 431 -12.05 5.17 -6.85
CA TYR A 431 -11.37 4.14 -7.64
C TYR A 431 -12.39 3.22 -8.31
N GLY A 432 -12.17 2.92 -9.59
CA GLY A 432 -12.96 1.96 -10.35
C GLY A 432 -12.32 0.58 -10.32
N VAL A 433 -13.12 -0.45 -10.07
CA VAL A 433 -12.69 -1.86 -10.02
C VAL A 433 -13.33 -2.62 -11.18
N TYR A 434 -12.47 -3.09 -12.08
CA TYR A 434 -12.84 -3.72 -13.33
C TYR A 434 -12.61 -5.22 -13.26
N ARG A 435 -13.58 -6.03 -13.70
CA ARG A 435 -13.50 -7.50 -13.80
C ARG A 435 -14.02 -7.91 -15.18
N ALA A 436 -13.38 -8.89 -15.81
CA ALA A 436 -13.53 -9.14 -17.25
C ALA A 436 -13.41 -7.85 -18.10
N ASP A 437 -12.47 -6.97 -17.72
CA ASP A 437 -12.22 -5.63 -18.28
C ASP A 437 -13.37 -4.61 -18.21
N SER A 438 -14.54 -4.97 -17.68
CA SER A 438 -15.70 -4.10 -17.47
C SER A 438 -15.77 -3.59 -16.02
N LEU A 439 -16.25 -2.36 -15.81
CA LEU A 439 -16.41 -1.80 -14.47
C LEU A 439 -17.48 -2.58 -13.68
N THR A 440 -17.14 -3.03 -12.46
CA THR A 440 -18.07 -3.75 -11.56
C THR A 440 -18.30 -3.05 -10.23
N SER A 441 -17.31 -2.31 -9.72
CA SER A 441 -17.43 -1.58 -8.45
C SER A 441 -16.77 -0.21 -8.51
N ILE A 442 -17.30 0.74 -7.74
CA ILE A 442 -16.81 2.11 -7.60
C ILE A 442 -16.65 2.39 -6.11
N VAL A 443 -15.40 2.51 -5.67
CA VAL A 443 -15.02 2.80 -4.29
C VAL A 443 -14.94 4.31 -4.11
N MET A 444 -15.61 4.86 -3.10
CA MET A 444 -15.61 6.29 -2.76
C MET A 444 -15.21 6.47 -1.30
N LEU A 445 -14.13 7.21 -1.06
CA LEU A 445 -13.54 7.41 0.25
C LEU A 445 -13.77 8.88 0.67
N ASN A 446 -14.31 9.08 1.86
CA ASN A 446 -14.33 10.38 2.54
C ASN A 446 -13.48 10.28 3.82
N THR A 447 -12.25 10.79 3.74
CA THR A 447 -11.28 10.83 4.83
C THR A 447 -11.33 12.15 5.61
N GLN A 448 -12.40 12.94 5.48
CA GLN A 448 -12.63 14.07 6.38
C GLN A 448 -12.75 13.56 7.82
N PRO A 449 -11.93 14.06 8.78
CA PRO A 449 -11.96 13.55 10.15
C PRO A 449 -13.25 13.94 10.87
N TYR A 450 -14.01 12.95 11.34
CA TYR A 450 -15.15 13.13 12.24
C TYR A 450 -14.89 12.50 13.61
N TYR A 451 -15.08 13.26 14.67
CA TYR A 451 -14.97 12.80 16.06
C TYR A 451 -16.35 12.75 16.71
N ALA A 452 -16.62 11.75 17.57
CA ALA A 452 -17.92 11.61 18.22
C ALA A 452 -18.32 12.86 19.05
N TYR A 453 -17.34 13.55 19.65
CA TYR A 453 -17.56 14.80 20.39
C TYR A 453 -17.83 16.03 19.50
N SER A 454 -17.75 15.91 18.16
CA SER A 454 -18.04 17.01 17.22
C SER A 454 -19.54 17.14 16.86
N GLY A 455 -20.42 16.33 17.45
CA GLY A 455 -21.88 16.48 17.34
C GLY A 455 -22.51 15.55 16.30
N LYS A 456 -22.82 16.07 15.10
CA LYS A 456 -23.36 15.26 13.99
C LYS A 456 -22.37 15.23 12.83
N PRO A 457 -22.16 14.08 12.17
CA PRO A 457 -21.27 13.96 11.02
C PRO A 457 -21.87 14.68 9.80
N SER A 458 -21.00 15.26 8.96
CA SER A 458 -21.40 15.68 7.61
C SER A 458 -21.33 14.50 6.64
N TYR A 459 -21.82 14.74 5.42
CA TYR A 459 -21.79 13.83 4.30
C TYR A 459 -21.38 14.63 3.06
N GLN A 460 -20.44 14.10 2.28
CA GLN A 460 -20.21 14.58 0.92
C GLN A 460 -21.07 13.75 -0.04
N ILE A 461 -21.79 14.42 -0.93
CA ILE A 461 -22.48 13.75 -2.05
C ILE A 461 -21.47 13.53 -3.17
N PHE A 462 -21.39 12.29 -3.63
CA PHE A 462 -20.70 11.90 -4.85
C PHE A 462 -21.77 11.73 -5.95
N LEU A 463 -21.65 12.47 -7.06
CA LEU A 463 -22.57 12.40 -8.20
C LEU A 463 -21.91 11.65 -9.36
N LEU A 464 -22.37 10.41 -9.58
CA LEU A 464 -21.80 9.47 -10.52
C LEU A 464 -22.56 9.51 -11.85
N SER A 465 -21.82 9.51 -12.97
CA SER A 465 -22.38 9.33 -14.32
C SER A 465 -22.14 7.90 -14.80
N LEU A 466 -23.21 7.11 -14.91
CA LEU A 466 -23.24 5.67 -15.19
C LEU A 466 -24.29 5.31 -16.28
N PRO A 467 -24.26 5.91 -17.48
CA PRO A 467 -25.27 5.66 -18.53
C PRO A 467 -25.36 4.20 -18.98
N PHE A 468 -24.29 3.41 -18.80
CA PHE A 468 -24.24 1.98 -19.07
C PHE A 468 -24.92 1.11 -18.00
N LEU A 469 -25.28 1.70 -16.85
CA LEU A 469 -26.06 1.07 -15.78
C LEU A 469 -27.45 1.73 -15.60
N ALA A 470 -27.89 2.58 -16.52
CA ALA A 470 -29.15 3.32 -16.40
C ALA A 470 -30.35 2.39 -16.12
N GLY A 471 -31.13 2.71 -15.08
CA GLY A 471 -32.26 1.90 -14.60
C GLY A 471 -31.90 0.61 -13.84
N GLN A 472 -30.62 0.27 -13.68
CA GLN A 472 -30.19 -0.95 -12.96
C GLN A 472 -30.11 -0.72 -11.45
N THR A 473 -30.36 -1.78 -10.68
CA THR A 473 -30.11 -1.82 -9.24
C THR A 473 -28.63 -2.08 -8.97
N VAL A 474 -28.04 -1.28 -8.09
CA VAL A 474 -26.69 -1.47 -7.56
C VAL A 474 -26.72 -1.72 -6.05
N TYR A 475 -25.75 -2.47 -5.55
CA TYR A 475 -25.56 -2.77 -4.14
C TYR A 475 -24.58 -1.78 -3.51
N LEU A 476 -24.81 -1.43 -2.25
CA LEU A 476 -23.86 -0.66 -1.45
C LEU A 476 -23.19 -1.54 -0.39
N SER A 477 -21.89 -1.30 -0.17
CA SER A 477 -21.12 -1.84 0.96
C SER A 477 -20.32 -0.72 1.63
N THR A 478 -20.13 -0.78 2.94
CA THR A 478 -19.55 0.32 3.72
C THR A 478 -18.44 -0.12 4.67
N LEU A 479 -17.38 0.68 4.78
CA LEU A 479 -16.41 0.63 5.88
C LEU A 479 -16.79 1.73 6.88
N TYR A 480 -17.11 1.35 8.11
CA TYR A 480 -17.70 2.26 9.10
C TYR A 480 -17.20 2.00 10.52
N ALA A 481 -16.99 3.09 11.26
CA ALA A 481 -16.92 3.15 12.72
C ALA A 481 -17.63 4.43 13.19
N GLU A 482 -17.89 4.56 14.49
CA GLU A 482 -18.53 5.76 15.05
C GLU A 482 -17.71 7.03 14.78
N ALA A 483 -16.39 6.97 14.96
CA ALA A 483 -15.50 8.11 14.82
C ALA A 483 -14.14 7.72 14.22
N VAL A 484 -13.41 8.74 13.78
CA VAL A 484 -12.08 8.63 13.15
C VAL A 484 -11.02 8.06 14.12
N ASP A 485 -11.18 8.33 15.41
CA ASP A 485 -10.35 7.89 16.51
C ASP A 485 -10.83 6.58 17.18
N SER A 486 -11.93 5.98 16.69
CA SER A 486 -12.46 4.71 17.22
C SER A 486 -11.41 3.59 17.18
N LYS A 487 -11.25 2.89 18.31
CA LYS A 487 -10.30 1.76 18.49
C LYS A 487 -10.97 0.37 18.47
N ALA A 488 -12.29 0.35 18.34
CA ALA A 488 -13.16 -0.82 18.37
C ALA A 488 -14.49 -0.51 17.67
N ASN A 489 -15.39 -1.48 17.56
CA ASN A 489 -16.71 -1.42 16.92
C ASN A 489 -16.65 -0.99 15.45
N VAL A 490 -15.61 -1.45 14.73
CA VAL A 490 -15.49 -1.21 13.29
C VAL A 490 -16.31 -2.29 12.55
N THR A 491 -16.86 -1.94 11.40
CA THR A 491 -17.58 -2.89 10.54
C THR A 491 -17.21 -2.71 9.08
N TRP A 492 -17.14 -3.82 8.35
CA TRP A 492 -17.16 -3.83 6.89
C TRP A 492 -18.43 -4.55 6.41
N ASN A 493 -19.26 -3.87 5.63
CA ASN A 493 -20.53 -4.38 5.09
C ASN A 493 -21.42 -5.06 6.16
N GLY A 494 -21.48 -4.48 7.37
CA GLY A 494 -22.24 -5.04 8.51
C GLY A 494 -21.60 -6.23 9.22
N ILE A 495 -20.40 -6.65 8.81
CA ILE A 495 -19.60 -7.72 9.43
C ILE A 495 -18.61 -7.11 10.42
N SER A 496 -18.59 -7.68 11.63
CA SER A 496 -17.57 -7.49 12.66
C SER A 496 -16.65 -8.72 12.73
N TYR A 497 -15.37 -8.53 13.01
CA TYR A 497 -14.42 -9.62 13.27
C TYR A 497 -13.93 -9.62 14.74
N GLU A 498 -14.04 -8.50 15.44
CA GLU A 498 -13.71 -8.38 16.87
C GLU A 498 -14.82 -8.95 17.79
N SER A 499 -16.07 -9.01 17.31
CA SER A 499 -17.20 -9.58 18.07
C SER A 499 -17.08 -11.09 18.31
N SER A 500 -16.15 -11.78 17.66
CA SER A 500 -15.74 -13.12 18.05
C SER A 500 -14.31 -13.09 18.60
N ALA A 501 -14.10 -13.69 19.77
CA ALA A 501 -12.80 -13.76 20.44
C ALA A 501 -11.71 -14.56 19.68
N ASN A 502 -12.04 -15.06 18.48
CA ASN A 502 -11.12 -15.80 17.61
C ASN A 502 -11.08 -15.26 16.17
N GLY A 503 -11.60 -14.05 15.89
CA GLY A 503 -11.45 -13.40 14.59
C GLY A 503 -12.28 -14.00 13.43
N ARG A 504 -13.28 -14.83 13.72
CA ARG A 504 -14.29 -15.23 12.72
C ARG A 504 -15.27 -14.09 12.45
N PRO A 505 -15.79 -13.96 11.20
CA PRO A 505 -16.81 -12.97 10.88
C PRO A 505 -18.10 -13.22 11.68
N SER A 506 -18.70 -12.13 12.14
CA SER A 506 -20.02 -12.10 12.78
C SER A 506 -20.84 -10.97 12.15
N THR A 507 -22.01 -11.29 11.59
CA THR A 507 -22.91 -10.30 11.01
C THR A 507 -23.62 -9.54 12.13
N VAL A 508 -23.18 -8.30 12.40
CA VAL A 508 -23.80 -7.41 13.39
C VAL A 508 -24.86 -6.50 12.78
N ASN A 509 -24.88 -6.36 11.45
CA ASN A 509 -25.98 -5.79 10.68
C ASN A 509 -26.16 -6.55 9.37
N ALA A 510 -27.34 -7.13 9.12
CA ALA A 510 -27.65 -7.92 7.92
C ALA A 510 -28.31 -7.11 6.80
N THR A 511 -28.45 -5.79 6.94
CA THR A 511 -29.15 -4.93 5.97
C THR A 511 -28.35 -4.82 4.67
N GLN A 512 -28.82 -5.45 3.59
CA GLN A 512 -28.28 -5.18 2.26
C GLN A 512 -28.89 -3.89 1.73
N TRP A 513 -28.05 -2.85 1.62
CA TRP A 513 -28.42 -1.58 1.03
C TRP A 513 -28.33 -1.65 -0.50
N THR A 514 -29.29 -1.04 -1.18
CA THR A 514 -29.32 -0.91 -2.64
C THR A 514 -29.75 0.49 -3.06
N MET A 515 -29.41 0.84 -4.30
CA MET A 515 -29.92 2.02 -4.99
C MET A 515 -30.26 1.66 -6.44
N ILE A 516 -31.08 2.47 -7.10
CA ILE A 516 -31.36 2.36 -8.55
C ILE A 516 -30.64 3.52 -9.24
N VAL A 517 -29.86 3.22 -10.29
CA VAL A 517 -29.27 4.23 -11.17
C VAL A 517 -30.39 4.87 -12.00
N GLY A 518 -30.38 6.20 -12.12
CA GLY A 518 -31.37 6.95 -12.89
C GLY A 518 -31.47 6.51 -14.35
N VAL A 519 -32.61 6.79 -14.98
CA VAL A 519 -32.83 6.48 -16.41
C VAL A 519 -31.94 7.31 -17.36
N ASP A 520 -31.35 8.38 -16.83
CA ASP A 520 -30.31 9.22 -17.44
C ASP A 520 -28.87 8.74 -17.14
N GLY A 521 -28.72 7.69 -16.32
CA GLY A 521 -27.44 7.19 -15.82
C GLY A 521 -26.94 7.86 -14.53
N SER A 522 -27.69 8.79 -13.91
CA SER A 522 -27.24 9.48 -12.70
C SER A 522 -27.33 8.60 -11.44
N LEU A 523 -26.41 8.79 -10.50
CA LEU A 523 -26.52 8.21 -9.15
C LEU A 523 -25.85 9.13 -8.12
N SER A 524 -26.62 9.60 -7.13
CA SER A 524 -26.13 10.49 -6.06
C SER A 524 -25.91 9.72 -4.76
N VAL A 525 -24.65 9.45 -4.40
CA VAL A 525 -24.29 8.64 -3.23
C VAL A 525 -23.79 9.51 -2.07
N PRO A 526 -24.47 9.54 -0.91
CA PRO A 526 -23.96 10.23 0.27
C PRO A 526 -22.87 9.39 0.97
N VAL A 527 -21.69 9.98 1.14
CA VAL A 527 -20.55 9.37 1.85
C VAL A 527 -20.25 10.19 3.10
N ARG A 528 -20.49 9.61 4.27
CA ARG A 528 -20.28 10.26 5.57
C ARG A 528 -18.82 10.63 5.77
N ASP A 529 -18.57 11.69 6.53
CA ASP A 529 -17.22 11.98 7.05
C ASP A 529 -16.66 10.76 7.80
N SER A 530 -15.39 10.43 7.51
CA SER A 530 -14.71 9.21 7.98
C SER A 530 -15.51 7.95 7.62
N GLN A 531 -15.67 7.68 6.32
CA GLN A 531 -16.33 6.49 5.79
C GLN A 531 -15.78 6.12 4.40
N VAL A 532 -15.91 4.83 4.03
CA VAL A 532 -15.83 4.40 2.63
C VAL A 532 -17.17 3.77 2.24
N VAL A 533 -17.69 4.14 1.07
CA VAL A 533 -18.86 3.52 0.44
C VAL A 533 -18.42 2.93 -0.90
N VAL A 534 -18.87 1.72 -1.21
CA VAL A 534 -18.65 1.06 -2.49
C VAL A 534 -19.98 0.80 -3.15
N VAL A 535 -20.18 1.34 -4.34
CA VAL A 535 -21.25 0.95 -5.28
C VAL A 535 -20.77 -0.26 -6.06
N SER A 536 -21.59 -1.29 -6.22
CA SER A 536 -21.24 -2.47 -7.02
C SER A 536 -22.43 -3.05 -7.78
N THR A 537 -22.17 -3.64 -8.95
CA THR A 537 -23.13 -4.43 -9.71
C THR A 537 -23.40 -5.81 -9.10
N ALA A 538 -22.68 -6.18 -8.03
CA ALA A 538 -22.85 -7.43 -7.29
C ALA A 538 -22.76 -7.23 -5.77
N GLN A 539 -23.29 -8.17 -4.99
CA GLN A 539 -23.10 -8.20 -3.54
C GLN A 539 -21.67 -8.68 -3.24
N LEU A 540 -20.82 -7.77 -2.75
CA LEU A 540 -19.41 -8.06 -2.46
C LEU A 540 -19.25 -9.14 -1.38
N GLY A 541 -18.31 -10.05 -1.60
CA GLY A 541 -18.08 -11.20 -0.73
C GLY A 541 -19.03 -12.37 -0.97
N ARG A 542 -19.88 -12.33 -2.01
CA ARG A 542 -20.72 -13.46 -2.48
C ARG A 542 -20.31 -13.99 -3.86
N GLU A 543 -19.35 -13.35 -4.54
CA GLU A 543 -18.86 -13.77 -5.86
C GLU A 543 -18.18 -15.16 -5.84
N GLN A 544 -18.25 -15.89 -6.96
CA GLN A 544 -17.70 -17.24 -7.08
C GLN A 544 -16.27 -17.26 -7.64
N VAL A 545 -15.47 -18.24 -7.20
CA VAL A 545 -14.05 -18.37 -7.60
C VAL A 545 -13.92 -18.67 -9.10
N ASN A 546 -13.21 -17.82 -9.85
CA ASN A 546 -12.94 -18.11 -11.26
C ASN A 546 -11.68 -18.96 -11.42
N LEU A 547 -11.81 -20.28 -11.20
CA LEU A 547 -10.69 -21.22 -11.20
C LEU A 547 -9.79 -21.10 -12.44
N ALA A 548 -10.36 -20.91 -13.64
CA ALA A 548 -9.59 -20.77 -14.87
C ALA A 548 -8.73 -19.50 -14.89
N LYS A 549 -9.28 -18.33 -14.52
CA LYS A 549 -8.51 -17.08 -14.42
C LYS A 549 -7.49 -17.13 -13.27
N CYS A 550 -7.85 -17.76 -12.15
CA CYS A 550 -6.93 -17.98 -11.03
C CYS A 550 -5.77 -18.95 -11.36
N GLN A 551 -5.98 -19.91 -12.26
CA GLN A 551 -4.91 -20.77 -12.80
C GLN A 551 -4.04 -19.98 -13.81
N LEU A 552 -4.67 -19.21 -14.71
CA LEU A 552 -3.97 -18.37 -15.67
C LEU A 552 -3.02 -17.37 -14.97
N LEU A 553 -3.51 -16.62 -13.98
CA LEU A 553 -2.72 -15.62 -13.25
C LEU A 553 -1.51 -16.24 -12.50
N LYS A 554 -1.63 -17.49 -12.04
CA LYS A 554 -0.53 -18.25 -11.42
C LYS A 554 0.50 -18.70 -12.47
N SER A 555 0.05 -19.03 -13.68
CA SER A 555 0.93 -19.42 -14.80
C SER A 555 1.67 -18.24 -15.45
N THR A 556 1.14 -17.02 -15.37
CA THR A 556 1.74 -15.81 -15.99
C THR A 556 2.87 -15.17 -15.16
N GLY A 557 3.31 -15.81 -14.07
CA GLY A 557 4.44 -15.33 -13.26
C GLY A 557 4.20 -13.99 -12.53
N THR A 558 2.92 -13.61 -12.35
CA THR A 558 2.51 -12.39 -11.64
C THR A 558 2.56 -12.56 -10.11
N ILE A 559 2.77 -13.79 -9.65
CA ILE A 559 3.45 -14.10 -8.40
C ILE A 559 4.92 -14.39 -8.79
N ALA A 560 5.89 -13.78 -8.10
CA ALA A 560 7.29 -14.14 -8.27
C ALA A 560 7.49 -15.67 -8.15
N GLY A 561 8.39 -16.23 -8.95
CA GLY A 561 8.89 -17.60 -8.78
C GLY A 561 7.91 -18.78 -8.97
N THR A 562 6.60 -18.61 -9.26
CA THR A 562 5.62 -19.71 -9.31
C THR A 562 5.68 -20.62 -10.54
N ALA A 563 6.87 -21.10 -10.89
CA ALA A 563 7.07 -22.28 -11.71
C ALA A 563 6.62 -23.54 -10.94
N THR A 564 5.31 -23.81 -10.92
CA THR A 564 4.82 -25.14 -10.51
C THR A 564 5.42 -26.20 -11.44
N GLY A 565 5.86 -27.34 -10.89
CA GLY A 565 6.75 -28.32 -11.53
C GLY A 565 6.18 -29.15 -12.70
N ILE A 566 5.36 -28.56 -13.56
CA ILE A 566 4.87 -29.16 -14.80
C ILE A 566 5.92 -28.94 -15.90
N ARG A 567 6.38 -30.03 -16.54
CA ARG A 567 7.40 -29.99 -17.59
C ARG A 567 6.83 -29.46 -18.92
N SER A 568 6.80 -28.15 -19.11
CA SER A 568 6.48 -27.53 -20.39
C SER A 568 7.67 -27.59 -21.37
N ASN A 569 7.70 -28.64 -22.20
CA ASN A 569 8.58 -28.69 -23.38
C ASN A 569 8.11 -27.69 -24.45
N SER A 570 8.47 -26.41 -24.29
CA SER A 570 8.23 -25.34 -25.27
C SER A 570 9.51 -24.53 -25.49
N ALA A 571 9.83 -24.23 -26.75
CA ALA A 571 11.18 -23.83 -27.15
C ALA A 571 11.56 -22.36 -26.84
N SER A 572 12.84 -22.19 -26.49
CA SER A 572 13.67 -21.01 -26.81
C SER A 572 13.07 -19.61 -26.58
N SER A 573 12.52 -19.35 -25.39
CA SER A 573 12.57 -17.98 -24.85
C SER A 573 14.03 -17.62 -24.53
N ALA A 574 14.42 -16.36 -24.76
CA ALA A 574 15.71 -15.85 -24.28
C ALA A 574 15.81 -15.96 -22.73
N PRO A 575 17.03 -15.93 -22.14
CA PRO A 575 17.20 -15.92 -20.69
C PRO A 575 16.40 -14.78 -20.03
N PRO A 576 15.97 -14.91 -18.76
CA PRO A 576 15.10 -13.93 -18.09
C PRO A 576 15.84 -12.67 -17.62
N THR A 577 16.70 -12.11 -18.47
CA THR A 577 17.33 -10.79 -18.29
C THR A 577 16.30 -9.66 -18.32
N PHE A 578 16.74 -8.44 -18.08
CA PHE A 578 15.87 -7.26 -18.18
C PHE A 578 15.52 -6.94 -19.63
N LYS A 579 14.28 -6.49 -19.88
CA LYS A 579 13.77 -6.15 -21.23
C LYS A 579 14.54 -4.99 -21.87
N ALA A 580 15.06 -4.07 -21.05
CA ALA A 580 16.00 -3.05 -21.46
C ALA A 580 17.02 -2.78 -20.34
N THR A 581 18.29 -2.59 -20.72
CA THR A 581 19.36 -2.00 -19.89
C THR A 581 19.64 -0.55 -20.28
N THR A 582 18.91 -0.03 -21.28
CA THR A 582 19.02 1.33 -21.83
C THR A 582 17.70 2.10 -21.66
N GLY A 583 17.72 3.43 -21.83
CA GLY A 583 16.54 4.29 -21.65
C GLY A 583 16.31 4.81 -20.23
N PHE A 584 17.01 4.26 -19.23
CA PHE A 584 17.04 4.81 -17.87
C PHE A 584 17.51 6.27 -17.86
N LYS A 585 16.79 7.13 -17.13
CA LYS A 585 17.24 8.50 -16.86
C LYS A 585 18.33 8.45 -15.79
N SER A 586 19.57 8.71 -16.20
CA SER A 586 20.70 8.82 -15.26
C SER A 586 20.60 10.12 -14.47
N ASP A 587 20.13 10.04 -13.22
CA ASP A 587 20.09 11.17 -12.26
C ASP A 587 21.47 11.60 -11.75
N LYS A 588 22.56 10.97 -12.23
CA LYS A 588 23.93 11.45 -12.00
C LYS A 588 24.00 12.91 -12.41
N ARG A 589 24.29 13.80 -11.45
CA ARG A 589 24.54 15.22 -11.72
C ARG A 589 25.53 15.33 -12.87
N LEU A 590 25.14 16.03 -13.93
CA LEU A 590 26.04 16.39 -15.04
C LEU A 590 27.35 16.91 -14.42
N SER A 591 28.49 16.37 -14.84
CA SER A 591 29.76 16.70 -14.21
C SER A 591 30.00 18.21 -14.30
N ARG A 592 30.78 18.81 -13.38
CA ARG A 592 31.01 20.26 -13.38
C ARG A 592 31.51 20.75 -14.75
N ASN A 593 32.27 19.92 -15.46
CA ASN A 593 32.78 20.19 -16.80
C ASN A 593 31.68 20.16 -17.87
N VAL A 594 30.71 19.25 -17.77
CA VAL A 594 29.53 19.20 -18.67
C VAL A 594 28.57 20.37 -18.38
N ILE A 595 28.36 20.74 -17.12
CA ILE A 595 27.59 21.94 -16.76
C ILE A 595 28.29 23.20 -17.31
N ILE A 596 29.61 23.32 -17.17
CA ILE A 596 30.40 24.41 -17.74
C ILE A 596 30.31 24.43 -19.28
N ALA A 597 30.36 23.28 -19.95
CA ALA A 597 30.22 23.19 -21.40
C ALA A 597 28.82 23.63 -21.89
N ILE A 598 27.75 23.20 -21.21
CA ILE A 598 26.38 23.62 -21.50
C ILE A 598 26.18 25.11 -21.23
N ALA A 599 26.74 25.63 -20.13
CA ALA A 599 26.68 27.05 -19.79
C ALA A 599 27.48 27.92 -20.78
N ALA A 600 28.65 27.45 -21.25
CA ALA A 600 29.44 28.14 -22.27
C ALA A 600 28.71 28.17 -23.63
N GLY A 601 28.12 27.04 -24.05
CA GLY A 601 27.32 26.96 -25.27
C GLY A 601 26.07 27.86 -25.21
N GLY A 602 25.32 27.81 -24.11
CA GLY A 602 24.16 28.66 -23.88
C GLY A 602 24.52 30.16 -23.80
N GLY A 603 25.63 30.50 -23.15
CA GLY A 603 26.16 31.85 -23.09
C GLY A 603 26.54 32.40 -24.47
N ALA A 604 27.23 31.61 -25.29
CA ALA A 604 27.55 31.98 -26.67
C ALA A 604 26.29 32.20 -27.52
N PHE A 605 25.28 31.33 -27.39
CA PHE A 605 23.99 31.47 -28.08
C PHE A 605 23.22 32.73 -27.66
N LEU A 606 23.17 33.04 -26.36
CA LEU A 606 22.54 34.26 -25.85
C LEU A 606 23.28 35.54 -26.30
N LEU A 607 24.61 35.52 -26.33
CA LEU A 607 25.41 36.64 -26.85
C LEU A 607 25.18 36.86 -28.36
N LEU A 608 25.05 35.78 -29.14
CA LEU A 608 24.68 35.87 -30.57
C LEU A 608 23.28 36.46 -30.78
N ILE A 609 22.29 36.04 -29.97
CA ILE A 609 20.94 36.62 -29.99
C ILE A 609 20.97 38.11 -29.61
N LEU A 610 21.71 38.48 -28.55
CA LEU A 610 21.85 39.87 -28.11
C LEU A 610 22.51 40.73 -29.21
N ALA A 611 23.57 40.24 -29.85
CA ALA A 611 24.22 40.90 -30.97
C ALA A 611 23.27 41.07 -32.18
N LEU A 612 22.44 40.06 -32.48
CA LEU A 612 21.43 40.11 -33.54
C LEU A 612 20.36 41.16 -33.23
N ILE A 613 19.88 41.24 -31.98
CA ILE A 613 18.92 42.24 -31.50
C ILE A 613 19.52 43.65 -31.61
N ILE A 614 20.76 43.86 -31.12
CA ILE A 614 21.46 45.15 -31.23
C ILE A 614 21.62 45.56 -32.71
N TRP A 615 22.01 44.63 -33.58
CA TRP A 615 22.12 44.89 -35.03
C TRP A 615 20.77 45.25 -35.67
N CYS A 616 19.69 44.55 -35.32
CA CYS A 616 18.33 44.88 -35.74
C CYS A 616 17.87 46.25 -35.25
N CYS A 617 18.18 46.62 -34.00
CA CYS A 617 17.90 47.94 -33.44
C CYS A 617 18.69 49.04 -34.17
N VAL A 618 20.00 48.89 -34.35
CA VAL A 618 20.86 49.84 -35.09
C VAL A 618 20.40 50.00 -36.54
N ARG A 619 20.05 48.90 -37.22
CA ARG A 619 19.51 48.90 -38.59
C ARG A 619 18.15 49.58 -38.67
N SER A 620 17.31 49.44 -37.64
CA SER A 620 16.01 50.11 -37.52
C SER A 620 16.15 51.61 -37.23
N CYS A 621 17.07 52.01 -36.35
CA CYS A 621 17.38 53.42 -36.10
C CYS A 621 17.96 54.11 -37.34
N LYS A 622 18.87 53.47 -38.10
CA LYS A 622 19.32 53.99 -39.41
C LYS A 622 18.15 54.15 -40.40
N ARG A 623 17.22 53.17 -40.46
CA ARG A 623 15.98 53.26 -41.25
C ARG A 623 14.96 54.28 -40.71
N SER A 624 15.06 54.69 -39.45
CA SER A 624 14.23 55.76 -38.85
C SER A 624 14.79 57.13 -39.25
N ASN A 625 16.08 57.36 -39.02
CA ASN A 625 16.74 58.62 -39.34
C ASN A 625 16.68 58.95 -40.84
N ALA A 626 16.82 57.94 -41.72
CA ALA A 626 16.63 58.13 -43.16
C ALA A 626 15.18 58.50 -43.56
N ARG A 627 14.17 58.04 -42.82
CA ARG A 627 12.75 58.43 -43.03
C ARG A 627 12.46 59.82 -42.47
N ASN A 628 13.04 60.18 -41.33
CA ASN A 628 12.91 61.51 -40.75
C ASN A 628 13.60 62.58 -41.62
N ALA A 629 14.81 62.32 -42.13
CA ALA A 629 15.48 63.20 -43.08
C ALA A 629 14.63 63.47 -44.35
N ARG A 630 13.94 62.45 -44.89
CA ARG A 630 12.97 62.64 -45.98
C ARG A 630 11.75 63.47 -45.58
N LYS A 631 11.23 63.34 -44.35
CA LYS A 631 10.11 64.18 -43.87
C LYS A 631 10.51 65.65 -43.70
N THR A 632 11.70 65.93 -43.15
CA THR A 632 12.17 67.31 -42.94
C THR A 632 12.40 68.06 -44.26
N ALA A 633 12.69 67.34 -45.36
CA ALA A 633 12.79 67.93 -46.70
C ALA A 633 11.43 68.35 -47.29
N ILE A 634 10.33 67.72 -46.88
CA ILE A 634 8.98 67.95 -47.43
C ILE A 634 8.24 69.09 -46.69
N LEU A 635 8.62 69.39 -45.44
CA LEU A 635 7.95 70.40 -44.59
C LEU A 635 8.47 71.85 -44.77
N LYS A 636 9.21 72.15 -45.84
CA LYS A 636 9.62 73.52 -46.19
C LYS A 636 8.62 74.20 -47.15
N ALA A 637 7.40 74.44 -46.66
CA ALA A 637 6.43 75.35 -47.25
C ALA A 637 5.68 76.14 -46.14
N PRO A 638 5.26 77.41 -46.33
CA PRO A 638 5.23 78.37 -45.22
C PRO A 638 3.83 78.84 -44.75
N ARG A 639 3.71 79.00 -43.41
CA ARG A 639 2.72 79.85 -42.67
C ARG A 639 1.26 79.36 -42.68
N TYR A 640 0.35 79.82 -41.78
CA TYR A 640 0.33 81.00 -40.88
C TYR A 640 -0.03 80.69 -39.41
N ASP A 641 0.15 81.70 -38.55
CA ASP A 641 -0.01 81.72 -37.08
C ASP A 641 -1.46 81.63 -36.53
N HIS A 642 -1.61 81.24 -35.25
CA HIS A 642 -1.96 82.17 -34.14
C HIS A 642 -1.82 81.50 -32.73
N ARG A 643 -1.69 82.34 -31.68
CA ARG A 643 -1.41 82.04 -30.24
C ARG A 643 -2.63 82.47 -29.36
N PRO A 644 -2.69 82.39 -27.99
CA PRO A 644 -1.67 82.20 -26.90
C PRO A 644 -2.13 81.24 -25.75
N LEU A 645 -1.65 81.22 -24.48
CA LEU A 645 -0.31 81.05 -23.82
C LEU A 645 -0.53 80.57 -22.33
N LEU A 646 0.51 80.59 -21.47
CA LEU A 646 0.58 80.34 -20.00
C LEU A 646 0.65 78.86 -19.53
N GLY A 647 1.46 78.45 -18.52
CA GLY A 647 2.50 79.23 -17.80
C GLY A 647 3.30 78.58 -16.64
N LYS A 648 4.23 77.63 -16.93
CA LYS A 648 5.55 77.33 -16.23
C LYS A 648 5.68 76.96 -14.71
N HIS A 649 6.88 76.41 -14.41
CA HIS A 649 7.53 76.01 -13.12
C HIS A 649 7.17 74.61 -12.57
N VAL A 650 8.07 73.61 -12.32
CA VAL A 650 9.55 73.46 -12.06
C VAL A 650 9.92 73.83 -10.60
N VAL A 651 10.46 72.92 -9.75
CA VAL A 651 11.90 72.52 -9.57
C VAL A 651 12.08 71.19 -8.76
N HIS A 652 13.26 70.57 -8.92
CA HIS A 652 14.06 69.59 -8.12
C HIS A 652 13.94 69.64 -6.55
N GLU A 653 14.45 68.77 -5.64
CA GLU A 653 15.08 67.41 -5.51
C GLU A 653 15.32 67.17 -3.96
N ALA A 654 15.85 66.08 -3.33
CA ALA A 654 15.99 64.62 -3.55
C ALA A 654 16.60 63.93 -2.27
N PHE A 655 16.93 62.61 -2.34
CA PHE A 655 17.78 61.77 -1.45
C PHE A 655 17.31 61.29 -0.04
N HIS A 656 17.58 59.98 0.22
CA HIS A 656 18.02 59.27 1.47
C HIS A 656 17.32 59.54 2.85
N SER A 657 17.28 58.62 3.84
CA SER A 657 17.82 57.25 4.04
C SER A 657 17.06 56.46 5.13
N TYR A 658 17.29 55.14 5.21
CA TYR A 658 16.96 54.20 6.33
C TYR A 658 17.78 54.49 7.62
N PRO A 659 17.59 53.80 8.79
CA PRO A 659 16.58 52.77 9.19
C PRO A 659 15.93 53.00 10.60
N ALA A 660 15.05 52.07 11.03
CA ALA A 660 15.24 51.20 12.23
C ALA A 660 14.06 51.00 13.24
N TYR A 661 13.88 49.72 13.61
CA TYR A 661 13.48 49.11 14.90
C TYR A 661 12.05 49.13 15.51
N HIS A 662 11.64 47.89 15.85
CA HIS A 662 10.92 47.36 17.02
C HIS A 662 9.40 47.56 17.28
N ASN A 663 8.73 46.40 17.27
CA ASN A 663 7.78 45.86 18.25
C ASN A 663 6.31 46.35 18.34
N SER A 664 5.44 45.34 18.17
CA SER A 664 4.10 45.08 18.72
C SER A 664 3.86 45.57 20.17
N PRO A 665 2.60 45.67 20.71
CA PRO A 665 1.45 44.82 20.34
C PRO A 665 0.01 45.41 20.45
N ALA A 666 -0.96 44.49 20.29
CA ALA A 666 -2.29 44.43 20.93
C ALA A 666 -3.54 44.95 20.16
N MET A 667 -4.62 44.20 20.43
CA MET A 667 -6.05 44.36 20.07
C MET A 667 -6.78 45.12 21.22
N PRO A 668 -8.12 45.36 21.29
CA PRO A 668 -9.25 44.73 20.58
C PRO A 668 -10.45 45.68 20.25
N ALA A 669 -11.70 45.21 20.46
CA ALA A 669 -13.02 45.78 20.13
C ALA A 669 -13.36 45.73 18.62
N SER A 670 -14.37 45.01 18.12
CA SER A 670 -15.77 44.74 18.52
C SER A 670 -16.76 45.83 18.12
N ASP A 671 -17.72 45.46 17.25
CA ASP A 671 -19.18 45.47 17.51
C ASP A 671 -19.99 45.28 16.21
N SER A 672 -21.26 44.89 16.33
CA SER A 672 -22.25 44.82 15.24
C SER A 672 -23.41 45.76 15.56
N PRO A 673 -24.21 46.22 14.58
CA PRO A 673 -25.54 45.57 14.44
C PRO A 673 -26.23 45.65 13.06
N MET A 674 -27.07 44.62 12.80
CA MET A 674 -28.45 44.66 12.26
C MET A 674 -28.84 45.54 11.05
N THR A 675 -29.38 44.90 9.99
CA THR A 675 -30.66 45.23 9.30
C THR A 675 -30.97 44.14 8.25
N LEU A 676 -32.02 43.32 8.41
CA LEU A 676 -33.44 43.50 8.04
C LEU A 676 -33.80 43.32 6.54
N VAL A 677 -34.35 42.13 6.24
CA VAL A 677 -35.51 41.85 5.34
C VAL A 677 -35.39 42.09 3.82
N HIS A 678 -35.53 41.00 3.06
CA HIS A 678 -36.70 40.78 2.19
C HIS A 678 -36.93 39.30 1.84
N ALA A 679 -38.19 38.88 1.79
CA ALA A 679 -38.60 37.54 1.36
C ALA A 679 -39.14 37.55 -0.07
N LYS A 680 -38.96 36.44 -0.82
CA LYS A 680 -39.68 36.13 -2.05
C LYS A 680 -40.01 34.63 -2.09
N HIS A 681 -41.24 34.29 -2.45
CA HIS A 681 -41.65 32.91 -2.69
C HIS A 681 -41.08 32.38 -4.01
N PHE A 682 -40.80 31.08 -4.06
CA PHE A 682 -40.77 30.28 -5.29
C PHE A 682 -41.40 28.90 -5.05
N HIS A 683 -41.75 28.21 -6.13
CA HIS A 683 -42.72 27.10 -6.13
C HIS A 683 -42.17 25.73 -5.68
N HIS A 684 -43.10 24.82 -5.37
CA HIS A 684 -42.84 23.42 -5.02
C HIS A 684 -42.13 22.60 -6.12
N SER A 685 -41.35 21.62 -5.68
CA SER A 685 -41.02 20.40 -6.42
C SER A 685 -41.19 19.17 -5.50
N GLN A 686 -41.25 17.97 -6.10
CA GLN A 686 -41.67 16.71 -5.44
C GLN A 686 -40.55 16.08 -4.56
N PRO A 687 -40.90 15.29 -3.53
CA PRO A 687 -39.93 14.66 -2.62
C PRO A 687 -39.28 13.39 -3.21
N TYR A 688 -38.03 13.12 -2.82
CA TYR A 688 -37.27 11.93 -3.20
C TYR A 688 -37.49 10.75 -2.24
N HIS A 689 -37.74 9.55 -2.79
CA HIS A 689 -37.74 8.27 -2.06
C HIS A 689 -37.11 7.16 -2.94
N SER A 690 -35.87 6.77 -2.68
CA SER A 690 -35.17 5.71 -3.45
C SER A 690 -34.08 4.94 -2.70
N VAL A 691 -34.13 4.90 -1.36
CA VAL A 691 -33.33 3.96 -0.54
C VAL A 691 -34.27 2.91 0.01
N GLN A 692 -34.07 1.63 -0.35
CA GLN A 692 -34.92 0.52 0.04
C GLN A 692 -34.11 -0.54 0.80
N PRO A 693 -34.40 -0.82 2.08
CA PRO A 693 -33.74 -1.91 2.80
C PRO A 693 -34.34 -3.26 2.40
N VAL A 694 -33.51 -4.17 1.88
CA VAL A 694 -33.92 -5.55 1.61
C VAL A 694 -33.55 -6.43 2.81
N PHE A 695 -34.56 -7.04 3.44
CA PHE A 695 -34.40 -7.98 4.54
C PHE A 695 -34.51 -9.42 4.04
N GLU A 696 -33.37 -10.09 3.81
CA GLU A 696 -33.34 -11.54 3.55
C GLU A 696 -33.32 -12.32 4.88
N SER A 697 -34.31 -13.18 5.13
CA SER A 697 -34.35 -14.08 6.28
C SER A 697 -33.79 -15.47 5.94
N THR A 698 -32.46 -15.59 5.88
CA THR A 698 -31.79 -16.89 5.65
C THR A 698 -31.55 -17.64 6.96
N ALA A 699 -32.30 -18.72 7.20
CA ALA A 699 -31.98 -19.67 8.26
C ALA A 699 -30.63 -20.36 7.98
N ALA A 700 -29.84 -20.63 9.03
CA ALA A 700 -28.60 -21.38 8.89
C ALA A 700 -28.90 -22.84 8.52
N VAL A 701 -28.32 -23.32 7.41
CA VAL A 701 -28.41 -24.71 6.98
C VAL A 701 -27.06 -25.38 7.21
N ASP A 702 -26.97 -26.24 8.22
CA ASP A 702 -25.79 -27.07 8.46
C ASP A 702 -25.58 -28.08 7.32
N GLN A 703 -24.66 -27.77 6.42
CA GLN A 703 -24.22 -28.72 5.40
C GLN A 703 -23.21 -29.72 5.99
N HIS A 704 -23.73 -30.78 6.62
CA HIS A 704 -22.95 -31.96 6.95
C HIS A 704 -22.33 -32.57 5.68
N TYR A 705 -21.00 -32.57 5.62
CA TYR A 705 -20.23 -33.26 4.58
C TYR A 705 -20.54 -34.77 4.60
N ARG A 706 -21.25 -35.26 3.58
CA ARG A 706 -21.33 -36.69 3.28
C ARG A 706 -20.24 -37.06 2.28
N SER A 707 -19.36 -37.98 2.67
CA SER A 707 -18.35 -38.57 1.79
C SER A 707 -18.98 -39.59 0.85
N ASN A 708 -19.09 -39.25 -0.43
CA ASN A 708 -19.35 -40.25 -1.48
C ASN A 708 -18.04 -40.99 -1.79
N SER A 709 -17.95 -42.25 -1.38
CA SER A 709 -16.89 -43.16 -1.79
C SER A 709 -17.18 -43.72 -3.20
N HIS A 710 -16.20 -43.63 -4.10
CA HIS A 710 -16.20 -44.44 -5.31
C HIS A 710 -15.51 -45.78 -5.05
N ALA A 711 -16.02 -46.83 -5.68
CA ALA A 711 -15.64 -48.21 -5.42
C ALA A 711 -14.37 -48.64 -6.18
N SER A 712 -13.67 -49.61 -5.59
CA SER A 712 -12.68 -50.47 -6.26
C SER A 712 -12.88 -51.91 -5.75
N PRO A 713 -12.53 -52.94 -6.56
CA PRO A 713 -13.13 -54.26 -6.43
C PRO A 713 -12.59 -55.11 -5.26
N ALA A 714 -13.38 -56.10 -4.87
CA ALA A 714 -13.09 -56.99 -3.75
C ALA A 714 -12.05 -58.07 -4.08
N HIS A 715 -11.29 -58.47 -3.06
CA HIS A 715 -10.68 -59.80 -2.97
C HIS A 715 -10.86 -60.37 -1.54
N SER A 716 -10.63 -61.66 -1.39
CA SER A 716 -11.29 -62.51 -0.39
C SER A 716 -10.63 -62.61 0.99
N LEU A 717 -11.50 -62.57 2.00
CA LEU A 717 -11.42 -63.15 3.36
C LEU A 717 -10.33 -64.22 3.63
N ALA A 718 -9.63 -64.06 4.76
CA ALA A 718 -9.32 -65.13 5.73
C ALA A 718 -9.13 -64.52 7.15
N PRO A 719 -9.45 -65.21 8.28
CA PRO A 719 -9.59 -64.55 9.59
C PRO A 719 -8.76 -65.16 10.75
N SER A 720 -9.10 -64.77 12.00
CA SER A 720 -8.55 -65.20 13.34
C SER A 720 -7.29 -64.45 13.81
N ASN A 721 -7.04 -64.17 15.11
CA ASN A 721 -7.72 -64.49 16.39
C ASN A 721 -7.96 -63.19 17.23
N GLN A 722 -9.03 -63.05 18.03
CA GLN A 722 -9.09 -63.31 19.50
C GLN A 722 -7.81 -62.85 20.28
N PHE A 723 -7.87 -62.06 21.37
CA PHE A 723 -8.71 -62.25 22.57
C PHE A 723 -8.90 -61.00 23.49
N LEU A 724 -10.06 -60.98 24.18
CA LEU A 724 -10.40 -60.49 25.53
C LEU A 724 -9.99 -59.10 26.12
N HIS A 725 -11.03 -58.45 26.63
CA HIS A 725 -11.08 -57.42 27.69
C HIS A 725 -10.18 -57.64 28.94
N LYS A 726 -9.86 -56.51 29.61
CA LYS A 726 -10.43 -56.24 30.96
C LYS A 726 -10.51 -54.74 31.31
N THR A 727 -11.37 -54.41 32.27
CA THR A 727 -11.79 -53.07 32.71
C THR A 727 -11.22 -52.71 34.11
N TYR A 728 -11.65 -51.56 34.68
CA TYR A 728 -11.38 -50.99 36.02
C TYR A 728 -10.09 -50.16 36.18
N GLN A 729 -10.01 -49.11 37.03
CA GLN A 729 -10.98 -48.09 37.47
C GLN A 729 -10.22 -46.97 38.24
N ASN A 730 -10.68 -45.71 38.15
CA ASN A 730 -10.60 -44.62 39.15
C ASN A 730 -9.45 -44.51 40.20
N ARG A 731 -8.68 -43.40 40.08
CA ARG A 731 -8.38 -42.37 41.14
C ARG A 731 -7.56 -42.74 42.41
N PRO A 732 -7.05 -41.74 43.18
CA PRO A 732 -6.42 -40.45 42.81
C PRO A 732 -5.18 -40.09 43.69
N THR A 733 -4.65 -38.85 43.56
CA THR A 733 -3.78 -38.11 44.52
C THR A 733 -2.43 -38.74 44.94
N THR A 734 -1.30 -38.05 44.85
CA THR A 734 -0.91 -37.00 45.81
C THR A 734 0.04 -35.92 45.26
N SER A 735 0.01 -34.78 45.93
CA SER A 735 0.92 -33.63 45.85
C SER A 735 2.39 -33.94 46.16
N ASN A 736 3.29 -33.16 45.57
CA ASN A 736 4.37 -32.48 46.33
C ASN A 736 4.76 -31.17 45.62
N ALA A 737 5.39 -30.25 46.36
CA ALA A 737 5.73 -28.91 45.90
C ALA A 737 7.08 -28.46 46.46
N HIS A 738 7.55 -27.29 45.98
CA HIS A 738 8.71 -26.52 46.48
C HIS A 738 10.12 -27.07 46.13
N PRO A 739 11.17 -26.22 46.13
CA PRO A 739 11.27 -25.08 45.19
C PRO A 739 12.72 -24.85 44.66
N HIS A 740 12.90 -23.86 43.78
CA HIS A 740 13.96 -22.82 43.76
C HIS A 740 14.42 -22.41 42.35
N ALA A 741 14.92 -21.18 42.30
CA ALA A 741 15.45 -20.42 41.17
C ALA A 741 16.39 -21.18 40.23
N TYR A 742 16.27 -20.91 38.92
CA TYR A 742 16.99 -19.77 38.31
C TYR A 742 16.16 -19.12 37.20
#